data_AF-A0A8T5GE14-F1
#
_entry.id   AF-A0A8T5GE14-F1
#
_cell.length_a   1.000
_cell.length_b   1.000
_cell.length_c   1.000
_cell.angle_alpha   90.00
_cell.angle_beta   90.00
_cell.angle_gamma   90.00
#
_symmetry.space_group_name_H-M   'P 1'
#
loop_
_entity.id
_entity.type
_entity.pdbx_description
1 polymer ?
#
loop_
_entity_poly.entity_id
_entity_poly.type
_entity_poly.pdbx_seq_one_letter_code
_entity_poly.pdbx_strand_id
1 'polypeptide(L)'
;MSKRIVPVFYHIPKCAGTFFKFKMMIPSLRKKISEENSLLICQKKPKKFSRLAQFNINLDSTFKIPGKITFIVGVVEKNYYCSSLRNSITLENFKEYLRKEKVVIYGATINPIVGSFSQSVKVIDDCCKITSCKPSYFTILREPFGRHNSLFYYLRDVGKWERNFGTFENMSFKEYIKSTKLSDSWLIRNLTEISNNKPLTEKEYKKAIQILSKFDVGLYEKLSEFFNKLNKKFGFIAYGQLDNLKNENKTSQKTKFSELLKEEQDIFNERVKFENKLYNHFKNKNSRISANANKSINNKKIKLFVNGKSSEKRIAVYNKINNLLVTYYGDFFEPTNSLDESDFIMLGSKNSISPELKKLKKYEKKIILFLSNGGKERTKFNSIRNGKCVDQNFFVSEIKNYNITIFSGADVNFPNVISKMGTYIPYSNISQEEYYWLDFDENNHKKYYNKLFWSGRKTHSSRGIINELNKFNNPNFELSFWKPKGKDPNKPVKLYKENKPVKEEYISFFNKLKESDIAISIRGDCPWTHTFFDYLRASNAIACIDTTHDKLGWEKIGINKDDLFWFFDTDKDSPEKIYQTLAKDLQNKDKILEKKKKTYEFYKKYILTDRLYKYKIYHPSFTGLFDFYVAKLIEIKENNYKLKDNCLFSPYVKLIKDKEYTPKIKTEKN
;
A
#
# COMPACT_ATOMS: atom_id res chain seq x y z
N MET A 1 27.46 2.34 -16.92
CA MET A 1 26.61 2.56 -15.73
C MET A 1 25.72 3.77 -15.97
N SER A 2 24.41 3.69 -15.70
CA SER A 2 23.52 4.86 -15.79
C SER A 2 23.95 5.94 -14.78
N LYS A 3 24.10 7.19 -15.23
CA LYS A 3 24.43 8.32 -14.33
C LYS A 3 23.42 8.39 -13.19
N ARG A 4 23.90 8.47 -11.94
CA ARG A 4 23.05 8.62 -10.77
C ARG A 4 22.25 9.92 -10.86
N ILE A 5 20.95 9.84 -10.56
CA ILE A 5 20.06 11.01 -10.52
C ILE A 5 20.09 11.62 -9.11
N VAL A 6 20.33 12.93 -9.01
CA VAL A 6 20.31 13.70 -7.76
C VAL A 6 19.03 14.53 -7.69
N PRO A 7 18.14 14.29 -6.72
CA PRO A 7 16.95 15.11 -6.51
C PRO A 7 17.33 16.52 -6.05
N VAL A 8 16.83 17.54 -6.75
CA VAL A 8 17.04 18.95 -6.43
C VAL A 8 15.69 19.63 -6.15
N PHE A 9 15.44 19.94 -4.89
CA PHE A 9 14.20 20.60 -4.47
C PHE A 9 14.35 22.12 -4.47
N TYR A 10 13.60 22.81 -5.33
CA TYR A 10 13.46 24.26 -5.24
C TYR A 10 12.37 24.61 -4.23
N HIS A 11 12.79 25.11 -3.07
CA HIS A 11 11.90 25.35 -1.95
C HIS A 11 11.13 26.65 -2.13
N ILE A 12 9.81 26.56 -2.30
CA ILE A 12 8.94 27.75 -2.25
C ILE A 12 8.37 27.87 -0.84
N PRO A 13 8.58 29.00 -0.14
CA PRO A 13 8.04 29.20 1.20
C PRO A 13 6.53 28.92 1.24
N LYS A 14 6.10 28.22 2.30
CA LYS A 14 4.69 27.88 2.56
C LYS A 14 4.00 26.97 1.52
N CYS A 15 4.80 26.24 0.76
CA CYS A 15 4.35 25.18 -0.15
C CYS A 15 4.79 23.78 0.35
N ALA A 16 4.59 23.48 1.64
CA ALA A 16 4.99 22.21 2.29
C ALA A 16 6.50 21.87 2.27
N GLY A 17 7.39 22.82 1.95
CA GLY A 17 8.80 22.51 1.75
C GLY A 17 9.56 22.05 2.99
N THR A 18 9.31 22.64 4.17
CA THR A 18 9.90 22.19 5.44
C THR A 18 9.48 20.75 5.74
N PHE A 19 8.18 20.45 5.58
CA PHE A 19 7.67 19.11 5.76
C PHE A 19 8.39 18.14 4.81
N PHE A 20 8.38 18.43 3.51
CA PHE A 20 9.00 17.58 2.50
C PHE A 20 10.49 17.34 2.76
N LYS A 21 11.26 18.40 3.04
CA LYS A 21 12.71 18.32 3.30
C LYS A 21 13.01 17.42 4.50
N PHE A 22 12.36 17.67 5.64
CA PHE A 22 12.74 17.02 6.91
C PHE A 22 11.98 15.72 7.21
N LYS A 23 10.79 15.51 6.64
CA LYS A 23 9.96 14.33 6.88
C LYS A 23 9.95 13.32 5.73
N MET A 24 10.42 13.71 4.55
CA MET A 24 10.49 12.82 3.39
C MET A 24 11.91 12.70 2.85
N MET A 25 12.46 13.77 2.29
CA MET A 25 13.69 13.70 1.51
C MET A 25 14.89 13.28 2.37
N ILE A 26 15.19 13.98 3.46
CA ILE A 26 16.35 13.66 4.32
C ILE A 26 16.24 12.25 4.93
N PRO A 27 15.10 11.85 5.54
CA PRO A 27 14.95 10.49 6.06
C PRO A 27 15.14 9.40 5.01
N SER A 28 14.58 9.59 3.80
CA SER A 28 14.70 8.62 2.71
C SER A 28 16.14 8.48 2.22
N LEU A 29 16.85 9.61 2.06
CA LEU A 29 18.26 9.60 1.68
C LEU A 29 19.13 8.96 2.77
N ARG A 30 18.81 9.18 4.06
CA ARG A 30 19.48 8.50 5.18
C ARG A 30 19.26 6.99 5.13
N LYS A 31 18.03 6.55 4.91
CA LYS A 31 17.68 5.13 4.77
C LYS A 31 18.48 4.51 3.62
N LYS A 32 18.50 5.16 2.46
CA LYS A 32 19.26 4.71 1.29
C LYS A 32 20.75 4.51 1.58
N ILE A 33 21.39 5.48 2.25
CA ILE A 33 22.80 5.34 2.66
C ILE A 33 22.99 4.16 3.62
N SER A 34 22.06 3.97 4.55
CA SER A 34 22.10 2.83 5.48
C SER A 34 22.00 1.51 4.72
N GLU A 35 21.10 1.40 3.75
CA GLU A 35 20.93 0.20 2.91
C GLU A 35 22.19 -0.09 2.08
N GLU A 36 22.79 0.94 1.46
CA GLU A 36 24.05 0.80 0.71
C GLU A 36 25.20 0.32 1.62
N ASN A 37 25.31 0.86 2.83
CA ASN A 37 26.30 0.40 3.80
C ASN A 37 26.03 -1.04 4.26
N SER A 38 24.77 -1.42 4.50
CA SER A 38 24.41 -2.79 4.89
C SER A 38 24.78 -3.79 3.79
N LEU A 39 24.51 -3.46 2.53
CA LEU A 39 24.91 -4.30 1.39
C LEU A 39 26.43 -4.51 1.32
N LEU A 40 27.21 -3.45 1.56
CA LEU A 40 28.68 -3.56 1.60
C LEU A 40 29.15 -4.46 2.74
N ILE A 41 28.54 -4.34 3.93
CA ILE A 41 28.87 -5.20 5.08
C ILE A 41 28.55 -6.66 4.78
N CYS A 42 27.40 -6.95 4.15
CA CYS A 42 27.04 -8.30 3.71
C CYS A 42 28.06 -8.86 2.71
N GLN A 43 28.71 -7.99 1.92
CA GLN A 43 29.80 -8.34 0.99
C GLN A 43 31.18 -8.36 1.65
N LYS A 44 31.28 -8.25 2.98
CA LYS A 44 32.55 -8.12 3.74
C LYS A 44 33.42 -6.93 3.29
N LYS A 45 32.81 -5.88 2.73
CA LYS A 45 33.48 -4.62 2.34
C LYS A 45 33.31 -3.58 3.45
N PRO A 46 34.29 -2.67 3.63
CA PRO A 46 34.15 -1.57 4.58
C PRO A 46 32.95 -0.69 4.23
N LYS A 47 32.32 -0.11 5.26
CA LYS A 47 31.26 0.90 5.08
C LYS A 47 31.80 2.02 4.21
N LYS A 48 31.12 2.30 3.10
CA LYS A 48 31.49 3.41 2.21
C LYS A 48 31.18 4.77 2.81
N PHE A 49 30.12 4.87 3.64
CA PHE A 49 29.70 6.13 4.21
C PHE A 49 29.70 6.09 5.73
N SER A 50 30.29 7.08 6.37
CA SER A 50 30.24 7.25 7.83
C SER A 50 28.88 7.78 8.29
N ARG A 51 28.33 8.78 7.59
CA ARG A 51 27.03 9.42 7.92
C ARG A 51 26.44 10.20 6.75
N LEU A 52 25.19 10.61 6.90
CA LEU A 52 24.57 11.66 6.08
C LEU A 52 24.80 13.04 6.72
N ALA A 53 25.23 14.03 5.94
CA ALA A 53 25.47 15.40 6.36
C ALA A 53 24.74 16.42 5.48
N GLN A 54 24.56 17.64 6.00
CA GLN A 54 24.07 18.80 5.24
C GLN A 54 25.14 19.88 5.17
N PHE A 55 25.49 20.29 3.96
CA PHE A 55 26.39 21.41 3.70
C PHE A 55 25.60 22.58 3.12
N ASN A 56 25.59 23.70 3.85
CA ASN A 56 25.00 24.96 3.41
C ASN A 56 26.07 25.76 2.67
N ILE A 57 25.84 26.00 1.38
CA ILE A 57 26.70 26.83 0.55
C ILE A 57 26.13 28.24 0.53
N ASN A 58 26.91 29.16 1.07
CA ASN A 58 26.67 30.58 0.91
C ASN A 58 27.36 31.02 -0.37
N LEU A 59 26.58 31.55 -1.32
CA LEU A 59 27.14 32.15 -2.54
C LEU A 59 27.57 33.61 -2.32
N ASP A 60 27.35 34.12 -1.11
CA ASP A 60 27.77 35.44 -0.67
C ASP A 60 28.88 35.27 0.37
N SER A 61 30.02 35.92 0.14
CA SER A 61 31.19 35.89 1.02
C SER A 61 30.94 36.53 2.39
N THR A 62 29.88 37.32 2.55
CA THR A 62 29.55 37.97 3.82
C THR A 62 28.95 37.03 4.86
N PHE A 63 28.55 35.80 4.48
CA PHE A 63 27.86 34.82 5.35
C PHE A 63 26.59 35.33 6.05
N LYS A 64 26.12 36.55 5.76
CA LYS A 64 24.97 37.19 6.43
C LYS A 64 23.64 36.52 6.13
N ILE A 65 23.57 35.69 5.09
CA ILE A 65 22.36 34.98 4.69
C ILE A 65 22.62 33.47 4.72
N PRO A 66 21.93 32.69 5.57
CA PRO A 66 22.17 31.27 5.71
C PRO A 66 21.74 30.48 4.45
N GLY A 67 22.70 29.79 3.85
CA GLY A 67 22.57 28.65 2.94
C GLY A 67 21.64 28.84 1.75
N LYS A 68 22.07 29.59 0.72
CA LYS A 68 21.39 29.65 -0.60
C LYS A 68 21.13 28.26 -1.18
N ILE A 69 22.10 27.36 -1.00
CA ILE A 69 22.00 25.96 -1.41
C ILE A 69 22.31 25.09 -0.21
N THR A 70 21.51 24.05 0.03
CA THR A 70 21.88 22.97 0.97
C THR A 70 22.12 21.70 0.18
N PHE A 71 23.35 21.19 0.16
CA PHE A 71 23.65 19.84 -0.32
C PHE A 71 23.44 18.82 0.79
N ILE A 72 22.82 17.70 0.45
CA ILE A 72 22.64 16.53 1.31
C ILE A 72 23.62 15.47 0.79
N VAL A 73 24.62 15.12 1.59
CA VAL A 73 25.74 14.28 1.14
C VAL A 73 26.01 13.11 2.06
N GLY A 74 26.48 12.00 1.50
CA GLY A 74 27.11 10.92 2.26
C GLY A 74 28.57 11.26 2.47
N VAL A 75 29.03 11.24 3.73
CA VAL A 75 30.43 11.49 4.10
C VAL A 75 31.19 10.16 4.06
N VAL A 76 32.33 10.11 3.37
CA VAL A 76 33.13 8.89 3.20
C VAL A 76 34.12 8.70 4.35
N GLU A 77 34.86 9.74 4.73
CA GLU A 77 35.86 9.69 5.81
C GLU A 77 35.23 9.84 7.21
N LYS A 78 35.64 9.02 8.18
CA LYS A 78 35.18 9.10 9.59
C LYS A 78 35.71 10.33 10.33
N ASN A 79 36.92 10.78 9.99
CA ASN A 79 37.61 11.88 10.69
C ASN A 79 37.09 13.27 10.29
N TYR A 80 36.12 13.35 9.39
CA TYR A 80 35.35 14.57 9.16
C TYR A 80 34.34 14.80 10.29
N TYR A 81 34.87 15.06 11.49
CA TYR A 81 34.10 15.50 12.63
C TYR A 81 33.63 16.92 12.36
N CYS A 82 32.36 17.02 11.98
CA CYS A 82 31.67 18.29 11.88
C CYS A 82 30.57 18.22 12.91
N SER A 83 30.80 18.92 14.03
CA SER A 83 30.09 18.82 15.30
C SER A 83 28.61 19.23 15.23
N SER A 84 28.16 19.81 14.11
CA SER A 84 26.77 20.20 13.91
C SER A 84 26.16 19.61 12.63
N LEU A 85 24.84 19.40 12.64
CA LEU A 85 24.03 18.94 11.51
C LEU A 85 23.92 19.98 10.37
N ARG A 86 24.48 21.19 10.51
CA ARG A 86 24.40 22.30 9.56
C ARG A 86 25.76 22.97 9.40
N ASN A 87 26.51 22.60 8.37
CA ASN A 87 27.83 23.17 8.15
C ASN A 87 27.77 24.20 7.03
N SER A 88 28.08 25.44 7.35
CA SER A 88 28.38 26.43 6.32
C SER A 88 29.77 26.15 5.78
N ILE A 89 29.90 26.04 4.46
CA ILE A 89 31.20 25.82 3.79
C ILE A 89 31.27 26.68 2.53
N THR A 90 32.47 27.13 2.18
CA THR A 90 32.71 27.83 0.92
C THR A 90 32.48 26.88 -0.27
N LEU A 91 32.11 27.45 -1.42
CA LEU A 91 31.89 26.65 -2.63
C LEU A 91 33.16 25.91 -3.06
N GLU A 92 34.32 26.55 -2.96
CA GLU A 92 35.59 25.93 -3.39
C GLU A 92 36.01 24.77 -2.49
N ASN A 93 35.91 24.90 -1.16
CA ASN A 93 36.18 23.79 -0.25
C ASN A 93 35.18 22.63 -0.48
N PHE A 94 33.91 22.93 -0.77
CA PHE A 94 32.94 21.89 -1.11
C PHE A 94 33.30 21.18 -2.43
N LYS A 95 33.68 21.90 -3.48
CA LYS A 95 34.16 21.31 -4.74
C LYS A 95 35.40 20.47 -4.52
N GLU A 96 36.34 20.91 -3.68
CA GLU A 96 37.51 20.12 -3.31
C GLU A 96 37.11 18.80 -2.64
N TYR A 97 36.14 18.81 -1.73
CA TYR A 97 35.65 17.59 -1.09
C TYR A 97 35.00 16.63 -2.08
N LEU A 98 34.33 17.16 -3.12
CA LEU A 98 33.77 16.34 -4.20
C LEU A 98 34.88 15.72 -5.06
N ARG A 99 35.91 16.51 -5.44
CA ARG A 99 37.05 16.04 -6.26
C ARG A 99 37.88 14.98 -5.53
N LYS A 100 38.09 15.15 -4.22
CA LYS A 100 38.80 14.18 -3.36
C LYS A 100 37.90 13.02 -2.90
N GLU A 101 36.68 12.92 -3.42
CA GLU A 101 35.67 11.91 -3.06
C GLU A 101 35.37 11.79 -1.56
N LYS A 102 35.66 12.84 -0.77
CA LYS A 102 35.38 12.87 0.68
C LYS A 102 33.89 12.90 0.97
N VAL A 103 33.11 13.43 0.04
CA VAL A 103 31.65 13.50 0.11
C VAL A 103 31.02 13.13 -1.22
N VAL A 104 29.79 12.60 -1.13
CA VAL A 104 29.03 12.15 -2.29
C VAL A 104 27.63 12.77 -2.25
N ILE A 105 27.22 13.44 -3.33
CA ILE A 105 25.92 14.15 -3.39
C ILE A 105 24.74 13.16 -3.50
N TYR A 106 23.79 13.25 -2.57
CA TYR A 106 22.54 12.47 -2.58
C TYR A 106 21.30 13.31 -2.85
N GLY A 107 21.36 14.61 -2.61
CA GLY A 107 20.27 15.54 -2.87
C GLY A 107 20.73 16.98 -2.70
N ALA A 108 19.91 17.92 -3.15
CA ALA A 108 20.12 19.34 -2.92
C ALA A 108 18.80 20.07 -2.69
N THR A 109 18.84 21.17 -1.95
CA THR A 109 17.74 22.14 -1.87
C THR A 109 18.22 23.53 -2.24
N ILE A 110 17.47 24.23 -3.08
CA ILE A 110 17.67 25.66 -3.35
C ILE A 110 16.72 26.43 -2.43
N ASN A 111 17.26 27.26 -1.56
CA ASN A 111 16.48 28.19 -0.74
C ASN A 111 16.47 29.54 -1.46
N PRO A 112 15.33 29.98 -2.00
CA PRO A 112 15.27 31.16 -2.86
C PRO A 112 15.61 32.42 -2.07
N ILE A 113 16.56 33.16 -2.62
CA ILE A 113 16.85 34.55 -2.30
C ILE A 113 16.72 35.29 -3.61
N VAL A 114 16.12 36.49 -3.56
CA VAL A 114 15.85 37.29 -4.74
C VAL A 114 17.17 37.51 -5.50
N GLY A 115 17.17 37.23 -6.81
CA GLY A 115 18.31 37.46 -7.69
C GLY A 115 19.39 36.39 -7.71
N SER A 116 19.18 35.18 -7.15
CA SER A 116 20.23 34.14 -7.11
C SER A 116 19.81 32.75 -7.62
N PHE A 117 18.69 32.63 -8.32
CA PHE A 117 18.21 31.36 -8.85
C PHE A 117 19.16 30.77 -9.90
N SER A 118 19.53 31.54 -10.92
CA SER A 118 20.37 31.11 -12.03
C SER A 118 21.76 30.68 -11.53
N GLN A 119 22.33 31.46 -10.60
CA GLN A 119 23.60 31.13 -9.95
C GLN A 119 23.49 29.82 -9.16
N SER A 120 22.39 29.60 -8.43
CA SER A 120 22.19 28.38 -7.65
C SER A 120 22.07 27.12 -8.51
N VAL A 121 21.35 27.22 -9.63
CA VAL A 121 21.23 26.14 -10.61
C VAL A 121 22.60 25.81 -11.20
N LYS A 122 23.36 26.83 -11.64
CA LYS A 122 24.71 26.65 -12.19
C LYS A 122 25.65 25.94 -11.21
N VAL A 123 25.65 26.38 -9.94
CA VAL A 123 26.48 25.75 -8.89
C VAL A 123 26.12 24.29 -8.67
N ILE A 124 24.83 23.95 -8.66
CA ILE A 124 24.39 22.55 -8.52
C ILE A 124 24.80 21.72 -9.73
N ASP A 125 24.63 22.23 -10.94
CA ASP A 125 25.04 21.55 -12.17
C ASP A 125 26.55 21.29 -12.18
N ASP A 126 27.35 22.29 -11.82
CA ASP A 126 28.81 22.16 -11.79
C ASP A 126 29.28 21.16 -10.72
N CYS A 127 28.68 21.17 -9.52
CA CYS A 127 28.94 20.15 -8.50
C CYS A 127 28.50 18.75 -8.93
N CYS A 128 27.39 18.62 -9.67
CA CYS A 128 26.93 17.34 -10.19
C CYS A 128 27.86 16.80 -11.29
N LYS A 129 28.41 17.68 -12.14
CA LYS A 129 29.42 17.31 -13.15
C LYS A 129 30.68 16.73 -12.51
N ILE A 130 31.20 17.35 -11.43
CA ILE A 130 32.38 16.86 -10.71
C ILE A 130 32.18 15.40 -10.26
N THR A 131 30.97 15.04 -9.82
CA THR A 131 30.65 13.69 -9.32
C THR A 131 29.97 12.79 -10.35
N SER A 132 30.00 13.16 -11.64
CA SER A 132 29.39 12.42 -12.75
C SER A 132 27.91 12.03 -12.53
N CYS A 133 27.16 12.86 -11.81
CA CYS A 133 25.73 12.66 -11.56
C CYS A 133 24.87 13.66 -12.33
N LYS A 134 23.56 13.40 -12.41
CA LYS A 134 22.59 14.23 -13.15
C LYS A 134 21.57 14.83 -12.19
N PRO A 135 21.45 16.16 -12.07
CA PRO A 135 20.42 16.76 -11.24
C PRO A 135 19.03 16.58 -11.87
N SER A 136 18.01 16.39 -11.03
CA SER A 136 16.60 16.38 -11.42
C SER A 136 15.82 17.32 -10.52
N TYR A 137 15.37 18.42 -11.11
CA TYR A 137 14.72 19.50 -10.40
C TYR A 137 13.23 19.26 -10.19
N PHE A 138 12.73 19.66 -9.03
CA PHE A 138 11.31 19.61 -8.72
C PHE A 138 10.92 20.69 -7.69
N THR A 139 9.64 21.05 -7.66
CA THR A 139 9.09 22.03 -6.72
C THR A 139 7.61 21.75 -6.43
N ILE A 140 7.03 22.47 -5.48
CA ILE A 140 5.62 22.39 -5.11
C ILE A 140 5.05 23.81 -5.20
N LEU A 141 4.01 23.99 -6.01
CA LEU A 141 3.25 25.23 -6.08
C LEU A 141 2.04 25.15 -5.18
N ARG A 142 1.64 26.30 -4.63
CA ARG A 142 0.39 26.50 -3.91
C ARG A 142 -0.36 27.64 -4.57
N GLU A 143 -1.68 27.59 -4.52
CA GLU A 143 -2.53 28.70 -4.96
C GLU A 143 -2.05 30.01 -4.28
N PRO A 144 -1.85 31.11 -5.03
CA PRO A 144 -1.18 32.32 -4.53
C PRO A 144 -1.81 32.92 -3.28
N PHE A 145 -3.14 33.02 -3.21
CA PHE A 145 -3.84 33.50 -2.01
C PHE A 145 -3.52 32.65 -0.80
N GLY A 146 -3.70 31.33 -0.91
CA GLY A 146 -3.38 30.37 0.15
C GLY A 146 -1.91 30.43 0.58
N ARG A 147 -0.98 30.72 -0.35
CA ARG A 147 0.44 30.91 -0.05
C ARG A 147 0.68 32.19 0.77
N HIS A 148 0.16 33.34 0.31
CA HIS A 148 0.32 34.63 1.00
C HIS A 148 -0.34 34.63 2.37
N ASN A 149 -1.56 34.11 2.45
CA ASN A 149 -2.29 33.92 3.70
C ASN A 149 -1.46 33.07 4.70
N SER A 150 -0.95 31.91 4.24
CA SER A 150 -0.09 31.08 5.09
C SER A 150 1.25 31.72 5.47
N LEU A 151 1.79 32.64 4.66
CA LEU A 151 3.04 33.34 4.94
C LEU A 151 2.84 34.42 5.99
N PHE A 152 1.80 35.22 5.82
CA PHE A 152 1.42 36.31 6.72
C PHE A 152 1.22 35.81 8.16
N TYR A 153 0.29 34.87 8.37
CA TYR A 153 0.00 34.35 9.71
C TYR A 153 1.18 33.61 10.33
N TYR A 154 2.05 33.00 9.51
CA TYR A 154 3.26 32.39 10.05
C TYR A 154 4.25 33.43 10.59
N LEU A 155 4.54 34.49 9.81
CA LEU A 155 5.48 35.52 10.23
C LEU A 155 4.92 36.39 11.36
N ARG A 156 3.58 36.46 11.49
CA ARG A 156 2.90 37.10 12.61
C ARG A 156 2.91 36.25 13.88
N ASP A 157 2.49 34.98 13.79
CA ASP A 157 2.07 34.22 14.99
C ASP A 157 3.04 33.09 15.40
N VAL A 158 3.75 32.47 14.44
CA VAL A 158 4.40 31.15 14.66
C VAL A 158 5.92 31.19 14.49
N GLY A 159 6.41 31.96 13.53
CA GLY A 159 7.78 31.88 13.02
C GLY A 159 8.83 32.51 13.92
N LYS A 160 8.77 32.38 15.25
CA LYS A 160 9.65 33.03 16.24
C LYS A 160 11.16 32.93 15.96
N TRP A 161 11.56 31.91 15.20
CA TRP A 161 12.94 31.61 14.81
C TRP A 161 13.38 32.27 13.50
N GLU A 162 12.44 32.88 12.77
CA GLU A 162 12.70 33.59 11.53
C GLU A 162 13.11 35.02 11.85
N ARG A 163 14.09 35.54 11.11
CA ARG A 163 14.53 36.93 11.26
C ARG A 163 13.40 37.95 11.08
N ASN A 164 12.40 37.61 10.28
CA ASN A 164 11.26 38.47 9.96
C ASN A 164 10.02 38.16 10.81
N PHE A 165 10.18 37.42 11.92
CA PHE A 165 9.10 37.25 12.89
C PHE A 165 8.62 38.61 13.43
N GLY A 166 7.32 38.75 13.70
CA GLY A 166 6.74 39.98 14.24
C GLY A 166 6.58 41.12 13.21
N THR A 167 7.01 40.94 11.95
CA THR A 167 6.88 41.95 10.88
C THR A 167 5.43 42.42 10.66
N PHE A 168 4.45 41.63 11.11
CA PHE A 168 3.01 41.87 10.96
C PHE A 168 2.25 41.89 12.29
N GLU A 169 2.91 42.02 13.44
CA GLU A 169 2.31 41.84 14.79
C GLU A 169 1.08 42.74 15.02
N ASN A 170 1.10 43.96 14.47
CA ASN A 170 -0.01 44.93 14.56
C ASN A 170 -0.68 45.19 13.20
N MET A 171 -0.69 44.19 12.32
CA MET A 171 -1.27 44.28 10.99
C MET A 171 -2.31 43.18 10.84
N SER A 172 -3.47 43.52 10.32
CA SER A 172 -4.47 42.58 9.85
C SER A 172 -4.11 42.08 8.45
N PHE A 173 -4.69 40.95 8.04
CA PHE A 173 -4.43 40.43 6.70
C PHE A 173 -4.94 41.36 5.59
N LYS A 174 -6.01 42.12 5.86
CA LYS A 174 -6.57 43.13 4.95
C LYS A 174 -5.59 44.28 4.74
N GLU A 175 -5.03 44.82 5.83
CA GLU A 175 -3.98 45.85 5.76
C GLU A 175 -2.73 45.33 5.04
N TYR A 176 -2.35 44.07 5.24
CA TYR A 176 -1.25 43.45 4.51
C TYR A 176 -1.46 43.47 3.00
N ILE A 177 -2.66 43.14 2.50
CA ILE A 177 -2.99 43.17 1.07
C ILE A 177 -2.82 44.57 0.48
N LYS A 178 -3.30 45.60 1.20
CA LYS A 178 -3.22 47.01 0.80
C LYS A 178 -1.80 47.59 0.98
N SER A 179 -0.97 46.98 1.82
CA SER A 179 0.39 47.48 2.13
C SER A 179 1.42 47.16 1.05
N THR A 180 2.53 47.91 1.04
CA THR A 180 3.72 47.61 0.22
C THR A 180 4.42 46.30 0.61
N LYS A 181 4.05 45.68 1.75
CA LYS A 181 4.65 44.41 2.22
C LYS A 181 4.13 43.18 1.47
N LEU A 182 2.96 43.25 0.80
CA LEU A 182 2.55 42.21 -0.13
C LEU A 182 3.52 42.20 -1.32
N SER A 183 4.13 41.05 -1.62
CA SER A 183 5.12 40.97 -2.70
C SER A 183 4.45 40.66 -4.04
N ASP A 184 4.63 41.54 -5.02
CA ASP A 184 4.03 41.39 -6.35
C ASP A 184 4.59 40.16 -7.08
N SER A 185 3.77 39.12 -7.23
CA SER A 185 4.10 37.85 -7.90
C SER A 185 5.52 37.34 -7.60
N TRP A 186 5.84 37.28 -6.30
CA TRP A 186 7.17 37.01 -5.75
C TRP A 186 7.89 35.83 -6.40
N LEU A 187 7.18 34.73 -6.71
CA LEU A 187 7.80 33.54 -7.29
C LEU A 187 8.43 33.83 -8.66
N ILE A 188 7.72 34.59 -9.51
CA ILE A 188 8.22 34.94 -10.85
C ILE A 188 9.44 35.84 -10.71
N ARG A 189 9.41 36.80 -9.78
CA ARG A 189 10.58 37.65 -9.54
C ARG A 189 11.82 36.86 -9.14
N ASN A 190 11.64 35.85 -8.28
CA ASN A 190 12.74 34.99 -7.85
C ASN A 190 13.28 34.11 -8.98
N LEU A 191 12.41 33.53 -9.80
CA LEU A 191 12.83 32.68 -10.93
C LEU A 191 13.50 33.48 -12.05
N THR A 192 13.03 34.71 -12.29
CA THR A 192 13.50 35.55 -13.41
C THR A 192 14.60 36.53 -13.02
N GLU A 193 14.84 36.70 -11.72
CA GLU A 193 15.83 37.58 -11.11
C GLU A 193 15.60 39.08 -11.40
N ILE A 194 14.34 39.47 -11.62
CA ILE A 194 13.95 40.87 -11.76
C ILE A 194 13.80 41.55 -10.39
N SER A 195 14.31 42.78 -10.26
CA SER A 195 14.22 43.55 -9.02
C SER A 195 12.78 43.95 -8.70
N ASN A 196 12.47 44.16 -7.42
CA ASN A 196 11.12 44.55 -6.97
C ASN A 196 10.65 45.88 -7.57
N ASN A 197 11.58 46.78 -7.92
CA ASN A 197 11.28 48.11 -8.44
C ASN A 197 10.95 48.11 -9.95
N LYS A 198 11.16 46.99 -10.64
CA LYS A 198 10.80 46.86 -12.06
C LYS A 198 9.41 46.23 -12.20
N PRO A 199 8.57 46.70 -13.13
CA PRO A 199 7.28 46.09 -13.40
C PRO A 199 7.48 44.68 -13.97
N LEU A 200 6.60 43.75 -13.60
CA LEU A 200 6.54 42.44 -14.23
C LEU A 200 5.76 42.54 -15.54
N THR A 201 6.29 41.95 -16.60
CA THR A 201 5.62 41.87 -17.89
C THR A 201 5.36 40.42 -18.29
N GLU A 202 4.63 40.23 -19.39
CA GLU A 202 4.40 38.91 -19.98
C GLU A 202 5.73 38.20 -20.36
N LYS A 203 6.81 38.96 -20.61
CA LYS A 203 8.16 38.41 -20.87
C LYS A 203 8.69 37.61 -19.67
N GLU A 204 8.63 38.19 -18.47
CA GLU A 204 9.08 37.52 -17.24
C GLU A 204 8.19 36.32 -16.92
N TYR A 205 6.88 36.45 -17.11
CA TYR A 205 5.95 35.32 -16.96
C TYR A 205 6.31 34.14 -17.88
N LYS A 206 6.52 34.39 -19.18
CA LYS A 206 6.94 33.35 -20.14
C LYS A 206 8.28 32.72 -19.76
N LYS A 207 9.25 33.53 -19.31
CA LYS A 207 10.55 33.04 -18.80
C LYS A 207 10.36 32.13 -17.58
N ALA A 208 9.49 32.47 -16.65
CA ALA A 208 9.20 31.63 -15.48
C ALA A 208 8.57 30.28 -15.88
N ILE A 209 7.66 30.25 -16.86
CA ILE A 209 7.12 29.00 -17.42
C ILE A 209 8.24 28.15 -18.02
N GLN A 210 9.13 28.74 -18.82
CA GLN A 210 10.24 28.02 -19.44
C GLN A 210 11.16 27.39 -18.39
N ILE A 211 11.44 28.11 -17.30
CA ILE A 211 12.23 27.60 -16.19
C ILE A 211 11.51 26.42 -15.51
N LEU A 212 10.28 26.62 -15.03
CA LEU A 212 9.54 25.58 -14.30
C LEU A 212 9.12 24.40 -15.18
N SER A 213 9.07 24.56 -16.51
CA SER A 213 8.82 23.44 -17.42
C SER A 213 9.94 22.40 -17.43
N LYS A 214 11.13 22.75 -16.91
CA LYS A 214 12.25 21.84 -16.69
C LYS A 214 12.16 21.11 -15.33
N PHE A 215 11.16 21.42 -14.52
CA PHE A 215 10.96 20.87 -13.18
C PHE A 215 9.80 19.86 -13.18
N ASP A 216 9.88 18.87 -12.30
CA ASP A 216 8.66 18.20 -11.85
C ASP A 216 7.90 19.13 -10.91
N VAL A 217 6.74 19.61 -11.33
CA VAL A 217 5.94 20.59 -10.56
C VAL A 217 4.74 19.91 -9.91
N GLY A 218 4.77 19.85 -8.58
CA GLY A 218 3.64 19.40 -7.76
C GLY A 218 2.69 20.53 -7.40
N LEU A 219 1.44 20.18 -7.10
CA LEU A 219 0.45 21.12 -6.57
C LEU A 219 0.16 20.78 -5.11
N TYR A 220 0.04 21.81 -4.27
CA TYR A 220 -0.18 21.67 -2.83
C TYR A 220 -1.49 20.93 -2.51
N GLU A 221 -2.53 21.13 -3.31
CA GLU A 221 -3.80 20.42 -3.17
C GLU A 221 -3.74 18.95 -3.62
N LYS A 222 -2.68 18.55 -4.36
CA LYS A 222 -2.43 17.19 -4.85
C LYS A 222 -1.11 16.60 -4.33
N LEU A 223 -0.72 16.93 -3.10
CA LEU A 223 0.56 16.51 -2.53
C LEU A 223 0.73 14.99 -2.50
N SER A 224 -0.33 14.23 -2.20
CA SER A 224 -0.26 12.76 -2.15
C SER A 224 0.14 12.16 -3.52
N GLU A 225 -0.53 12.59 -4.60
CA GLU A 225 -0.21 12.18 -5.97
C GLU A 225 1.23 12.54 -6.34
N PHE A 226 1.64 13.78 -6.03
CA PHE A 226 2.98 14.24 -6.35
C PHE A 226 4.06 13.52 -5.55
N PHE A 227 3.85 13.26 -4.27
CA PHE A 227 4.77 12.50 -3.43
C PHE A 227 4.88 11.04 -3.89
N ASN A 228 3.79 10.44 -4.36
CA ASN A 228 3.85 9.12 -5.00
C ASN A 228 4.71 9.13 -6.27
N LYS A 229 4.61 10.18 -7.10
CA LYS A 229 5.50 10.38 -8.25
C LYS A 229 6.97 10.49 -7.82
N LEU A 230 7.27 11.30 -6.79
CA LEU A 230 8.63 11.45 -6.27
C LEU A 230 9.16 10.16 -5.62
N ASN A 231 8.30 9.38 -4.97
CA ASN A 231 8.65 8.06 -4.43
C ASN A 231 9.09 7.12 -5.56
N LYS A 232 8.28 7.00 -6.62
CA LYS A 232 8.64 6.18 -7.79
C LYS A 232 9.95 6.63 -8.43
N LYS A 233 10.19 7.93 -8.52
CA LYS A 233 11.37 8.51 -9.19
C LYS A 233 12.65 8.47 -8.34
N PHE A 234 12.55 8.72 -7.04
CA PHE A 234 13.72 8.93 -6.16
C PHE A 234 13.79 7.98 -4.95
N GLY A 235 12.76 7.16 -4.72
CA GLY A 235 12.64 6.30 -3.53
C GLY A 235 12.28 7.06 -2.26
N PHE A 236 11.64 8.23 -2.37
CA PHE A 236 11.21 9.01 -1.20
C PHE A 236 10.02 8.38 -0.47
N ILE A 237 10.21 8.10 0.82
CA ILE A 237 9.22 7.54 1.72
C ILE A 237 8.78 8.64 2.69
N ALA A 238 7.47 8.83 2.83
CA ALA A 238 6.91 9.70 3.86
C ALA A 238 6.96 9.00 5.22
N TYR A 239 7.57 9.64 6.21
CA TYR A 239 7.53 9.17 7.60
C TYR A 239 6.41 9.89 8.35
N GLY A 240 5.32 9.16 8.66
CA GLY A 240 4.12 9.67 9.35
C GLY A 240 2.83 9.52 8.53
N GLN A 241 1.69 9.83 9.14
CA GLN A 241 0.40 9.87 8.44
C GLN A 241 0.39 10.96 7.36
N LEU A 242 -0.06 10.62 6.16
CA LEU A 242 -0.19 11.55 5.02
C LEU A 242 -1.21 12.68 5.31
N ASP A 243 -2.08 12.53 6.30
CA ASP A 243 -3.00 13.61 6.68
C ASP A 243 -2.30 14.72 7.48
N ASN A 244 -1.15 14.42 8.10
CA ASN A 244 -0.32 15.40 8.80
C ASN A 244 0.61 16.18 7.85
N LEU A 245 0.62 15.90 6.54
CA LEU A 245 1.54 16.53 5.57
C LEU A 245 1.35 18.04 5.47
N LYS A 246 0.12 18.53 5.67
CA LYS A 246 -0.22 19.92 5.38
C LYS A 246 0.30 20.90 6.42
N ASN A 247 0.73 20.43 7.61
CA ASN A 247 1.21 21.29 8.71
C ASN A 247 0.38 22.58 8.80
N GLU A 248 -0.95 22.43 8.75
CA GLU A 248 -1.83 23.58 8.85
C GLU A 248 -1.71 24.09 10.27
N ASN A 249 -1.12 25.27 10.43
CA ASN A 249 -1.06 25.96 11.72
C ASN A 249 -2.48 26.02 12.29
N LYS A 250 -2.72 25.30 13.39
CA LYS A 250 -4.02 25.24 14.07
C LYS A 250 -4.37 26.54 14.80
N THR A 251 -3.44 27.48 14.87
CA THR A 251 -3.42 28.57 15.86
C THR A 251 -3.97 29.90 15.36
N SER A 252 -4.37 30.03 14.09
CA SER A 252 -5.05 31.25 13.63
C SER A 252 -6.15 30.95 12.62
N GLN A 253 -7.33 31.52 12.87
CA GLN A 253 -8.42 31.57 11.91
C GLN A 253 -7.92 32.38 10.70
N LYS A 254 -7.64 31.68 9.61
CA LYS A 254 -7.14 32.30 8.37
C LYS A 254 -8.30 32.96 7.65
N THR A 255 -8.10 34.20 7.22
CA THR A 255 -9.07 34.90 6.36
C THR A 255 -9.31 34.10 5.07
N LYS A 256 -10.56 33.83 4.75
CA LYS A 256 -10.93 33.25 3.45
C LYS A 256 -10.95 34.35 2.38
N PHE A 257 -10.67 33.99 1.13
CA PHE A 257 -10.71 34.97 0.04
C PHE A 257 -12.10 35.62 -0.11
N SER A 258 -13.16 34.84 0.12
CA SER A 258 -14.55 35.29 0.11
C SER A 258 -14.93 36.25 1.24
N GLU A 259 -14.10 36.38 2.28
CA GLU A 259 -14.32 37.30 3.40
C GLU A 259 -13.69 38.68 3.14
N LEU A 260 -12.96 38.84 2.03
CA LEU A 260 -12.40 40.11 1.60
C LEU A 260 -13.45 40.92 0.83
N LEU A 261 -13.39 42.24 0.99
CA LEU A 261 -14.16 43.16 0.15
C LEU A 261 -13.73 43.02 -1.32
N LYS A 262 -14.63 43.36 -2.23
CA LYS A 262 -14.36 43.25 -3.68
C LYS A 262 -13.10 44.04 -4.08
N GLU A 263 -12.97 45.27 -3.57
CA GLU A 263 -11.77 46.10 -3.74
C GLU A 263 -10.49 45.39 -3.28
N GLU A 264 -10.51 44.74 -2.12
CA GLU A 264 -9.36 44.00 -1.57
C GLU A 264 -8.99 42.78 -2.41
N GLN A 265 -9.99 42.07 -2.93
CA GLN A 265 -9.80 40.95 -3.85
C GLN A 265 -9.16 41.42 -5.17
N ASP A 266 -9.60 42.57 -5.68
CA ASP A 266 -9.11 43.14 -6.94
C ASP A 266 -7.67 43.65 -6.78
N ILE A 267 -7.35 44.34 -5.68
CA ILE A 267 -5.96 44.73 -5.32
C ILE A 267 -5.07 43.49 -5.23
N PHE A 268 -5.51 42.45 -4.52
CA PHE A 268 -4.73 41.22 -4.40
C PHE A 268 -4.49 40.58 -5.77
N ASN A 269 -5.56 40.36 -6.54
CA ASN A 269 -5.51 39.69 -7.84
C ASN A 269 -4.61 40.43 -8.83
N GLU A 270 -4.64 41.77 -8.87
CA GLU A 270 -3.79 42.56 -9.75
C GLU A 270 -2.30 42.38 -9.40
N ARG A 271 -1.97 42.45 -8.10
CA ARG A 271 -0.57 42.34 -7.63
C ARG A 271 0.01 40.93 -7.79
N VAL A 272 -0.82 39.90 -7.70
CA VAL A 272 -0.40 38.49 -7.92
C VAL A 272 -0.81 37.94 -9.29
N LYS A 273 -1.23 38.80 -10.24
CA LYS A 273 -1.83 38.36 -11.53
C LYS A 273 -0.98 37.35 -12.29
N PHE A 274 0.33 37.57 -12.35
CA PHE A 274 1.23 36.68 -13.06
C PHE A 274 1.47 35.38 -12.31
N GLU A 275 1.50 35.41 -10.96
CA GLU A 275 1.60 34.18 -10.17
C GLU A 275 0.34 33.33 -10.27
N ASN A 276 -0.85 33.96 -10.31
CA ASN A 276 -2.12 33.30 -10.62
C ASN A 276 -2.09 32.64 -12.01
N LYS A 277 -1.66 33.39 -13.04
CA LYS A 277 -1.45 32.84 -14.39
C LYS A 277 -0.48 31.66 -14.39
N LEU A 278 0.62 31.73 -13.62
CA LEU A 278 1.64 30.68 -13.55
C LEU A 278 1.10 29.41 -12.87
N TYR A 279 0.44 29.58 -11.72
CA TYR A 279 -0.19 28.48 -11.01
C TYR A 279 -1.24 27.79 -11.88
N ASN A 280 -2.13 28.54 -12.53
CA ASN A 280 -3.16 28.00 -13.41
C ASN A 280 -2.58 27.26 -14.62
N HIS A 281 -1.46 27.75 -15.20
CA HIS A 281 -0.76 27.04 -16.27
C HIS A 281 -0.36 25.62 -15.85
N PHE A 282 0.30 25.47 -14.68
CA PHE A 282 0.72 24.15 -14.18
C PHE A 282 -0.45 23.31 -13.65
N LYS A 283 -1.49 23.94 -13.09
CA LYS A 283 -2.74 23.28 -12.71
C LYS A 283 -3.43 22.63 -13.90
N ASN A 284 -3.58 23.36 -15.00
CA ASN A 284 -4.19 22.88 -16.23
C ASN A 284 -3.33 21.85 -16.95
N LYS A 285 -2.00 22.00 -16.92
CA LYS A 285 -1.08 20.99 -17.46
C LYS A 285 -1.21 19.66 -16.70
N ASN A 286 -1.28 19.70 -15.36
CA ASN A 286 -1.46 18.52 -14.54
C ASN A 286 -2.85 17.89 -14.72
N SER A 287 -3.91 18.69 -14.89
CA SER A 287 -5.26 18.15 -15.15
C SER A 287 -5.35 17.41 -16.49
N ARG A 288 -4.71 17.93 -17.55
CA ARG A 288 -4.64 17.26 -18.86
C ARG A 288 -3.88 15.93 -18.82
N ILE A 289 -2.78 15.87 -18.07
CA ILE A 289 -2.01 14.62 -17.87
C ILE A 289 -2.88 13.59 -17.13
N SER A 290 -3.61 14.00 -16.08
CA SER A 290 -4.53 13.09 -15.39
C SER A 290 -5.72 12.68 -16.27
N ALA A 291 -6.26 13.59 -17.09
CA ALA A 291 -7.36 13.28 -17.99
C ALA A 291 -6.95 12.29 -19.09
N ASN A 292 -5.73 12.40 -19.63
CA ASN A 292 -5.21 11.47 -20.64
C ASN A 292 -4.82 10.11 -20.06
N ALA A 293 -4.30 10.07 -18.82
CA ALA A 293 -4.07 8.81 -18.11
C ALA A 293 -5.40 8.08 -17.81
N ASN A 294 -6.43 8.85 -17.43
CA ASN A 294 -7.77 8.33 -17.11
C ASN A 294 -8.58 7.96 -18.36
N LYS A 295 -8.22 8.45 -19.55
CA LYS A 295 -8.88 8.05 -20.81
C LYS A 295 -8.64 6.58 -21.20
N SER A 296 -7.68 5.92 -20.55
CA SER A 296 -7.46 4.46 -20.70
C SER A 296 -8.23 3.59 -19.70
N ILE A 297 -8.94 4.18 -18.74
CA ILE A 297 -9.81 3.48 -17.77
C ILE A 297 -11.09 4.29 -17.60
N ASN A 298 -11.90 4.36 -18.64
CA ASN A 298 -13.18 5.07 -18.60
C ASN A 298 -14.33 4.13 -18.16
N ASN A 299 -14.06 3.27 -17.16
CA ASN A 299 -15.12 2.55 -16.47
C ASN A 299 -15.57 3.40 -15.27
N LYS A 300 -16.84 3.80 -15.29
CA LYS A 300 -17.48 4.59 -14.23
C LYS A 300 -17.34 3.84 -12.89
N LYS A 301 -16.67 4.46 -11.91
CA LYS A 301 -16.48 3.88 -10.57
C LYS A 301 -17.81 3.41 -9.96
N ILE A 302 -17.73 2.35 -9.17
CA ILE A 302 -18.84 1.74 -8.46
C ILE A 302 -19.15 2.54 -7.19
N LYS A 303 -20.33 3.12 -7.12
CA LYS A 303 -20.80 3.90 -5.97
C LYS A 303 -21.30 2.99 -4.85
N LEU A 304 -20.73 3.12 -3.66
CA LEU A 304 -21.09 2.32 -2.48
C LEU A 304 -21.83 3.18 -1.44
N PHE A 305 -23.07 2.83 -1.11
CA PHE A 305 -23.81 3.41 0.02
C PHE A 305 -23.69 2.52 1.25
N VAL A 306 -23.42 3.12 2.40
CA VAL A 306 -23.22 2.41 3.67
C VAL A 306 -24.14 3.00 4.72
N ASN A 307 -25.08 2.20 5.23
CA ASN A 307 -25.98 2.66 6.30
C ASN A 307 -25.38 2.34 7.69
N GLY A 308 -25.08 3.36 8.50
CA GLY A 308 -24.70 3.16 9.90
C GLY A 308 -24.48 4.45 10.68
N LYS A 309 -25.51 4.93 11.40
CA LYS A 309 -25.31 5.80 12.58
C LYS A 309 -24.67 4.97 13.71
N SER A 310 -23.67 5.55 14.37
CA SER A 310 -22.74 4.87 15.27
C SER A 310 -23.33 4.51 16.65
N SER A 311 -23.17 3.25 17.06
CA SER A 311 -22.98 2.85 18.46
C SER A 311 -21.77 1.88 18.56
N GLU A 312 -21.00 1.98 19.65
CA GLU A 312 -19.55 2.22 19.61
C GLU A 312 -18.57 1.06 19.38
N LYS A 313 -18.93 -0.22 19.29
CA LYS A 313 -17.88 -1.29 19.34
C LYS A 313 -17.90 -2.40 18.28
N ARG A 314 -18.98 -2.60 17.53
CA ARG A 314 -19.06 -3.70 16.52
C ARG A 314 -19.20 -3.25 15.07
N ILE A 315 -19.67 -2.02 14.84
CA ILE A 315 -19.69 -1.37 13.51
C ILE A 315 -18.25 -1.10 13.00
N ALA A 316 -17.25 -1.13 13.89
CA ALA A 316 -15.83 -0.98 13.56
C ALA A 316 -15.29 -2.00 12.56
N VAL A 317 -15.91 -3.19 12.39
CA VAL A 317 -15.49 -4.15 11.36
C VAL A 317 -16.04 -3.79 9.98
N TYR A 318 -17.27 -3.27 9.90
CA TYR A 318 -17.94 -2.97 8.63
C TYR A 318 -17.53 -1.65 8.02
N ASN A 319 -17.41 -0.59 8.83
CA ASN A 319 -16.78 0.65 8.41
C ASN A 319 -15.34 0.37 7.96
N LYS A 320 -14.68 -0.64 8.53
CA LYS A 320 -13.34 -1.05 8.13
C LYS A 320 -13.34 -1.79 6.79
N ILE A 321 -14.30 -2.65 6.48
CA ILE A 321 -14.47 -3.24 5.14
C ILE A 321 -14.72 -2.16 4.07
N ASN A 322 -15.60 -1.20 4.34
CA ASN A 322 -15.92 -0.16 3.35
C ASN A 322 -14.78 0.83 3.19
N ASN A 323 -14.13 1.21 4.29
CA ASN A 323 -12.89 1.97 4.22
C ASN A 323 -11.80 1.17 3.49
N LEU A 324 -11.74 -0.16 3.62
CA LEU A 324 -10.83 -0.99 2.83
C LEU A 324 -11.17 -0.91 1.32
N LEU A 325 -12.43 -1.10 0.94
CA LEU A 325 -12.84 -1.02 -0.47
C LEU A 325 -12.54 0.35 -1.08
N VAL A 326 -12.93 1.43 -0.40
CA VAL A 326 -12.74 2.80 -0.90
C VAL A 326 -11.26 3.21 -0.87
N THR A 327 -10.51 2.85 0.18
CA THR A 327 -9.11 3.26 0.31
C THR A 327 -8.19 2.48 -0.63
N TYR A 328 -8.44 1.18 -0.80
CA TYR A 328 -7.52 0.29 -1.52
C TYR A 328 -7.98 0.01 -2.94
N TYR A 329 -9.29 0.01 -3.20
CA TYR A 329 -9.86 -0.14 -4.55
C TYR A 329 -10.54 1.15 -4.98
N GLY A 330 -10.02 2.31 -4.55
CA GLY A 330 -10.56 3.61 -4.90
C GLY A 330 -10.55 3.91 -6.40
N ASP A 331 -9.81 3.14 -7.20
CA ASP A 331 -9.86 3.18 -8.66
C ASP A 331 -11.15 2.55 -9.22
N PHE A 332 -11.74 1.61 -8.49
CA PHE A 332 -12.98 0.89 -8.84
C PHE A 332 -14.19 1.36 -8.05
N PHE A 333 -14.02 1.87 -6.83
CA PHE A 333 -15.13 2.25 -5.94
C PHE A 333 -15.04 3.70 -5.47
N GLU A 334 -16.20 4.29 -5.21
CA GLU A 334 -16.33 5.57 -4.53
C GLU A 334 -17.51 5.54 -3.54
N PRO A 335 -17.42 6.20 -2.37
CA PRO A 335 -18.53 6.26 -1.43
C PRO A 335 -19.62 7.20 -1.93
N THR A 336 -20.89 6.89 -1.61
CA THR A 336 -22.02 7.81 -1.82
C THR A 336 -22.93 7.87 -0.60
N ASN A 337 -23.50 9.05 -0.37
CA ASN A 337 -24.53 9.29 0.64
C ASN A 337 -25.95 9.23 0.06
N SER A 338 -26.09 8.96 -1.24
CA SER A 338 -27.38 8.84 -1.92
C SER A 338 -27.67 7.38 -2.25
N LEU A 339 -28.81 6.89 -1.75
CA LEU A 339 -29.31 5.55 -2.08
C LEU A 339 -29.62 5.42 -3.58
N ASP A 340 -30.18 6.47 -4.20
CA ASP A 340 -30.55 6.47 -5.61
C ASP A 340 -29.31 6.42 -6.53
N GLU A 341 -28.23 7.09 -6.12
CA GLU A 341 -26.96 7.09 -6.88
C GLU A 341 -26.10 5.85 -6.62
N SER A 342 -26.39 5.07 -5.59
CA SER A 342 -25.58 3.91 -5.24
C SER A 342 -25.72 2.81 -6.28
N ASP A 343 -24.60 2.16 -6.58
CA ASP A 343 -24.59 0.89 -7.31
C ASP A 343 -24.83 -0.25 -6.32
N PHE A 344 -24.20 -0.21 -5.14
CA PHE A 344 -24.44 -1.17 -4.07
C PHE A 344 -24.77 -0.50 -2.73
N ILE A 345 -25.69 -1.10 -1.99
CA ILE A 345 -26.10 -0.72 -0.64
C ILE A 345 -25.60 -1.79 0.33
N MET A 346 -24.62 -1.45 1.16
CA MET A 346 -24.00 -2.40 2.08
C MET A 346 -24.63 -2.30 3.47
N LEU A 347 -25.28 -3.38 3.90
CA LEU A 347 -25.95 -3.48 5.22
C LEU A 347 -25.22 -4.49 6.11
N GLY A 348 -25.22 -4.27 7.42
CA GLY A 348 -24.76 -5.27 8.41
C GLY A 348 -25.93 -6.06 9.02
N SER A 349 -25.68 -7.29 9.49
CA SER A 349 -26.71 -8.22 10.00
C SER A 349 -27.61 -7.70 11.12
N LYS A 350 -27.16 -6.71 11.89
CA LYS A 350 -27.98 -6.13 12.96
C LYS A 350 -29.00 -5.10 12.47
N ASN A 351 -28.79 -4.52 11.29
CA ASN A 351 -29.68 -3.53 10.70
C ASN A 351 -30.70 -4.17 9.73
N SER A 352 -30.58 -5.46 9.45
CA SER A 352 -31.43 -6.21 8.51
C SER A 352 -32.66 -6.86 9.15
N ILE A 353 -32.98 -6.57 10.41
CA ILE A 353 -34.17 -7.11 11.10
C ILE A 353 -35.11 -5.94 11.49
N SER A 354 -35.21 -4.93 10.62
CA SER A 354 -35.83 -3.63 10.96
C SER A 354 -36.78 -3.11 9.87
N PRO A 355 -37.71 -2.18 10.23
CA PRO A 355 -38.54 -1.41 9.29
C PRO A 355 -37.75 -0.76 8.13
N GLU A 356 -36.44 -0.61 8.25
CA GLU A 356 -35.55 -0.08 7.22
C GLU A 356 -35.49 -0.94 5.96
N LEU A 357 -35.57 -2.28 6.05
CA LEU A 357 -35.63 -3.13 4.85
C LEU A 357 -36.89 -2.87 4.02
N LYS A 358 -38.03 -2.61 4.68
CA LYS A 358 -39.27 -2.21 3.99
C LYS A 358 -39.07 -0.91 3.20
N LYS A 359 -38.32 0.05 3.75
CA LYS A 359 -37.97 1.32 3.08
C LYS A 359 -37.00 1.13 1.92
N LEU A 360 -36.19 0.07 1.95
CA LEU A 360 -35.20 -0.24 0.92
C LEU A 360 -35.71 -1.19 -0.17
N LYS A 361 -36.99 -1.58 -0.14
CA LYS A 361 -37.57 -2.53 -1.12
C LYS A 361 -37.33 -2.11 -2.58
N LYS A 362 -37.37 -0.80 -2.89
CA LYS A 362 -37.09 -0.29 -4.25
C LYS A 362 -35.65 -0.55 -4.73
N TYR A 363 -34.73 -0.89 -3.84
CA TYR A 363 -33.31 -1.11 -4.14
C TYR A 363 -32.85 -2.55 -3.91
N GLU A 364 -33.75 -3.51 -3.68
CA GLU A 364 -33.38 -4.86 -3.24
C GLU A 364 -32.23 -5.51 -4.04
N LYS A 365 -32.22 -5.34 -5.38
CA LYS A 365 -31.17 -5.87 -6.27
C LYS A 365 -29.78 -5.26 -6.04
N LYS A 366 -29.72 -4.06 -5.45
CA LYS A 366 -28.48 -3.35 -5.11
C LYS A 366 -28.00 -3.66 -3.70
N ILE A 367 -28.81 -4.31 -2.86
CA ILE A 367 -28.48 -4.57 -1.47
C ILE A 367 -27.52 -5.76 -1.35
N ILE A 368 -26.37 -5.51 -0.72
CA ILE A 368 -25.43 -6.52 -0.25
C ILE A 368 -25.50 -6.57 1.28
N LEU A 369 -26.05 -7.66 1.82
CA LEU A 369 -26.21 -7.86 3.26
C LEU A 369 -25.04 -8.67 3.85
N PHE A 370 -24.25 -8.05 4.73
CA PHE A 370 -23.17 -8.72 5.44
C PHE A 370 -23.60 -9.33 6.76
N LEU A 371 -23.45 -10.65 6.92
CA LEU A 371 -23.70 -11.34 8.16
C LEU A 371 -22.42 -11.52 8.99
N SER A 372 -22.31 -10.80 10.12
CA SER A 372 -21.31 -11.11 11.15
C SER A 372 -21.89 -12.08 12.16
N ASN A 373 -21.19 -13.19 12.38
CA ASN A 373 -21.45 -14.08 13.49
C ASN A 373 -21.13 -13.36 14.80
N GLY A 374 -22.17 -12.92 15.51
CA GLY A 374 -22.03 -12.41 16.87
C GLY A 374 -21.59 -13.54 17.79
N GLY A 375 -20.32 -13.58 18.17
CA GLY A 375 -19.71 -14.67 18.93
C GLY A 375 -20.32 -15.04 20.30
N LYS A 376 -21.35 -14.34 20.77
CA LYS A 376 -22.06 -14.68 22.03
C LYS A 376 -23.09 -15.80 21.87
N GLU A 377 -23.53 -16.13 20.66
CA GLU A 377 -24.49 -17.23 20.46
C GLU A 377 -23.85 -18.57 20.08
N ARG A 378 -22.60 -18.56 19.60
CA ARG A 378 -21.81 -19.78 19.39
C ARG A 378 -21.62 -20.59 20.67
N THR A 379 -21.55 -19.94 21.83
CA THR A 379 -21.32 -20.59 23.12
C THR A 379 -22.54 -21.36 23.65
N LYS A 380 -23.76 -21.08 23.17
CA LYS A 380 -24.96 -21.83 23.61
C LYS A 380 -25.19 -23.12 22.82
N PHE A 381 -24.48 -23.35 21.71
CA PHE A 381 -24.67 -24.50 20.84
C PHE A 381 -23.40 -25.36 20.68
N ASN A 382 -22.72 -25.66 21.80
CA ASN A 382 -21.53 -26.51 21.84
C ASN A 382 -21.75 -27.95 21.32
N SER A 383 -23.00 -28.39 21.13
CA SER A 383 -23.34 -29.70 20.55
C SER A 383 -23.27 -29.74 19.01
N ILE A 384 -23.10 -28.60 18.33
CA ILE A 384 -23.09 -28.53 16.86
C ILE A 384 -21.65 -28.68 16.34
N ARG A 385 -20.96 -29.75 16.76
CA ARG A 385 -19.79 -30.29 16.04
C ARG A 385 -20.19 -31.09 14.79
N ASN A 386 -21.49 -31.32 14.59
CA ASN A 386 -22.04 -32.17 13.53
C ASN A 386 -22.42 -31.39 12.25
N GLY A 387 -21.54 -30.53 11.74
CA GLY A 387 -21.59 -30.05 10.35
C GLY A 387 -22.85 -29.28 9.89
N LYS A 388 -23.76 -28.90 10.78
CA LYS A 388 -24.96 -28.11 10.44
C LYS A 388 -24.76 -26.66 10.90
N CYS A 389 -24.83 -25.71 9.97
CA CYS A 389 -24.56 -24.30 10.25
C CYS A 389 -25.63 -23.70 11.18
N VAL A 390 -25.23 -23.24 12.36
CA VAL A 390 -26.06 -22.56 13.37
C VAL A 390 -26.75 -21.30 12.80
N ASP A 391 -26.16 -20.72 11.75
CA ASP A 391 -26.64 -19.51 11.10
C ASP A 391 -27.91 -19.74 10.24
N GLN A 392 -28.26 -21.01 9.91
CA GLN A 392 -29.49 -21.35 9.18
C GLN A 392 -30.76 -21.04 9.98
N ASN A 393 -30.67 -21.05 11.31
CA ASN A 393 -31.80 -20.79 12.21
C ASN A 393 -32.00 -19.29 12.49
N PHE A 394 -31.05 -18.44 12.11
CA PHE A 394 -31.16 -16.98 12.26
C PHE A 394 -31.96 -16.30 11.14
N PHE A 395 -32.34 -17.05 10.10
CA PHE A 395 -33.10 -16.50 8.98
C PHE A 395 -34.58 -16.36 9.35
N VAL A 396 -34.88 -15.17 9.87
CA VAL A 396 -36.22 -14.61 10.03
C VAL A 396 -36.96 -14.67 8.69
N SER A 397 -38.21 -15.14 8.72
CA SER A 397 -39.17 -15.17 7.60
C SER A 397 -39.24 -13.88 6.78
N GLU A 398 -38.87 -12.75 7.38
CA GLU A 398 -38.92 -11.41 6.82
C GLU A 398 -38.02 -11.18 5.60
N ILE A 399 -36.81 -11.75 5.55
CA ILE A 399 -35.85 -11.50 4.46
C ILE A 399 -36.15 -12.38 3.24
N LYS A 400 -36.85 -13.51 3.43
CA LYS A 400 -37.17 -14.48 2.34
C LYS A 400 -37.94 -13.86 1.18
N ASN A 401 -38.64 -12.76 1.43
CA ASN A 401 -39.48 -12.08 0.44
C ASN A 401 -38.76 -10.96 -0.32
N TYR A 402 -37.45 -10.76 -0.11
CA TYR A 402 -36.67 -9.72 -0.79
C TYR A 402 -35.63 -10.34 -1.72
N ASN A 403 -35.46 -9.72 -2.90
CA ASN A 403 -34.44 -10.13 -3.88
C ASN A 403 -33.10 -9.44 -3.60
N ILE A 404 -32.45 -9.82 -2.48
CA ILE A 404 -31.18 -9.24 -2.02
C ILE A 404 -30.01 -10.22 -2.16
N THR A 405 -28.80 -9.69 -2.32
CA THR A 405 -27.57 -10.50 -2.27
C THR A 405 -27.06 -10.57 -0.84
N ILE A 406 -26.84 -11.78 -0.32
CA ILE A 406 -26.39 -11.99 1.07
C ILE A 406 -24.95 -12.48 1.08
N PHE A 407 -24.13 -11.90 1.93
CA PHE A 407 -22.74 -12.28 2.19
C PHE A 407 -22.55 -12.61 3.67
N SER A 408 -22.43 -13.87 4.03
CA SER A 408 -22.08 -14.30 5.38
C SER A 408 -20.59 -14.60 5.51
N GLY A 409 -19.99 -14.23 6.65
CA GLY A 409 -18.67 -14.77 7.01
C GLY A 409 -18.66 -16.31 7.12
N ALA A 410 -19.82 -16.95 7.24
CA ALA A 410 -19.99 -18.40 7.16
C ALA A 410 -20.22 -18.92 5.73
N ASP A 411 -20.58 -18.08 4.76
CA ASP A 411 -20.64 -18.47 3.34
C ASP A 411 -19.26 -18.90 2.84
N VAL A 412 -18.21 -18.37 3.47
CA VAL A 412 -16.79 -18.76 3.30
C VAL A 412 -16.49 -20.21 3.74
N ASN A 413 -17.40 -20.87 4.46
CA ASN A 413 -17.28 -22.27 4.90
C ASN A 413 -18.17 -23.24 4.10
N PHE A 414 -18.86 -22.80 3.04
CA PHE A 414 -19.59 -23.72 2.17
C PHE A 414 -18.67 -24.37 1.14
N PRO A 415 -19.01 -25.57 0.65
CA PRO A 415 -18.45 -26.01 -0.61
C PRO A 415 -18.81 -24.97 -1.67
N ASN A 416 -17.80 -24.47 -2.35
CA ASN A 416 -17.78 -23.50 -3.45
C ASN A 416 -17.39 -22.05 -3.09
N VAL A 417 -16.88 -21.79 -1.88
CA VAL A 417 -16.20 -20.53 -1.57
C VAL A 417 -14.74 -20.80 -1.23
N ILE A 418 -13.85 -19.93 -1.72
CA ILE A 418 -12.44 -19.93 -1.32
C ILE A 418 -12.37 -19.66 0.19
N SER A 419 -12.46 -20.72 1.00
CA SER A 419 -12.05 -20.70 2.40
C SER A 419 -10.67 -20.08 2.46
N LYS A 420 -10.39 -19.27 3.49
CA LYS A 420 -9.09 -18.62 3.71
C LYS A 420 -7.96 -19.61 3.39
N MET A 421 -7.34 -19.49 2.21
CA MET A 421 -6.05 -20.12 1.99
C MET A 421 -5.19 -19.60 3.12
N GLY A 422 -4.61 -20.50 3.92
CA GLY A 422 -3.85 -20.14 5.10
C GLY A 422 -2.94 -18.96 4.74
N THR A 423 -3.13 -17.84 5.43
CA THR A 423 -2.41 -16.60 5.12
C THR A 423 -0.93 -16.84 5.37
N TYR A 424 -0.04 -16.07 4.73
CA TYR A 424 1.40 -16.19 4.98
C TYR A 424 1.70 -16.20 6.49
N ILE A 425 2.70 -16.98 6.89
CA ILE A 425 3.07 -17.07 8.30
C ILE A 425 3.55 -15.69 8.75
N PRO A 426 3.03 -15.11 9.84
CA PRO A 426 3.52 -13.83 10.33
C PRO A 426 5.04 -13.89 10.50
N TYR A 427 5.77 -12.89 9.97
CA TYR A 427 7.24 -12.88 10.00
C TYR A 427 7.80 -13.10 11.40
N SER A 428 7.12 -12.54 12.40
CA SER A 428 7.47 -12.65 13.82
C SER A 428 7.31 -14.06 14.39
N ASN A 429 6.60 -14.97 13.71
CA ASN A 429 6.43 -16.36 14.11
C ASN A 429 7.54 -17.29 13.58
N ILE A 430 8.30 -16.86 12.58
CA ILE A 430 9.39 -17.62 11.95
C ILE A 430 10.71 -16.83 11.91
N SER A 431 10.80 -15.79 12.75
CA SER A 431 11.96 -14.91 12.87
C SER A 431 12.44 -14.32 11.53
N GLN A 432 11.50 -14.11 10.59
CA GLN A 432 11.76 -13.54 9.28
C GLN A 432 11.62 -12.01 9.28
N GLU A 433 12.00 -11.37 8.18
CA GLU A 433 11.74 -9.93 7.96
C GLU A 433 10.27 -9.69 7.62
N GLU A 434 9.76 -8.47 7.90
CA GLU A 434 8.34 -8.08 7.78
C GLU A 434 7.71 -8.44 6.41
N TYR A 435 8.55 -8.57 5.38
CA TYR A 435 8.15 -8.83 3.99
C TYR A 435 8.87 -10.00 3.32
N TYR A 436 9.34 -11.00 4.08
CA TYR A 436 10.04 -12.17 3.52
C TYR A 436 9.27 -12.86 2.39
N TRP A 437 7.95 -12.73 2.38
CA TRP A 437 7.07 -13.31 1.37
C TRP A 437 7.16 -12.61 0.00
N LEU A 438 7.81 -11.43 -0.10
CA LEU A 438 8.04 -10.72 -1.37
C LEU A 438 9.05 -11.45 -2.24
N ASP A 439 9.96 -12.20 -1.62
CA ASP A 439 10.90 -13.07 -2.32
C ASP A 439 10.11 -14.25 -2.89
N PHE A 440 9.89 -14.23 -4.20
CA PHE A 440 9.03 -15.14 -4.94
C PHE A 440 9.73 -15.67 -6.20
N ASP A 441 9.53 -16.97 -6.41
CA ASP A 441 9.81 -17.77 -7.60
C ASP A 441 11.26 -17.78 -8.12
N GLU A 442 12.00 -16.68 -8.31
CA GLU A 442 13.35 -16.73 -8.91
C GLU A 442 13.44 -17.63 -10.18
N ASN A 443 12.39 -17.62 -11.01
CA ASN A 443 12.19 -18.52 -12.15
C ASN A 443 12.04 -20.02 -11.79
N ASN A 444 11.64 -20.36 -10.57
CA ASN A 444 11.47 -21.74 -10.12
C ASN A 444 10.43 -22.51 -10.94
N HIS A 445 9.39 -21.81 -11.41
CA HIS A 445 8.39 -22.38 -12.31
C HIS A 445 8.96 -22.88 -13.65
N LYS A 446 10.18 -22.48 -14.02
CA LYS A 446 10.88 -22.94 -15.24
C LYS A 446 11.90 -24.05 -14.98
N LYS A 447 12.13 -24.38 -13.71
CA LYS A 447 13.12 -25.39 -13.30
C LYS A 447 12.42 -26.71 -12.99
N TYR A 448 13.08 -27.81 -13.29
CA TYR A 448 12.62 -29.17 -13.01
C TYR A 448 13.66 -29.86 -12.14
N TYR A 449 13.22 -30.41 -11.01
CA TYR A 449 14.07 -30.98 -9.95
C TYR A 449 13.90 -32.49 -9.78
N ASN A 450 12.87 -33.08 -10.40
CA ASN A 450 12.43 -34.46 -10.21
C ASN A 450 12.26 -34.83 -8.72
N LYS A 451 11.72 -33.91 -7.93
CA LYS A 451 11.55 -34.08 -6.47
C LYS A 451 10.12 -33.77 -6.02
N LEU A 452 9.63 -34.58 -5.11
CA LEU A 452 8.42 -34.36 -4.35
C LEU A 452 8.78 -34.01 -2.90
N PHE A 453 8.09 -33.04 -2.32
CA PHE A 453 8.40 -32.54 -0.98
C PHE A 453 7.16 -32.46 -0.08
N TRP A 454 7.34 -32.87 1.17
CA TRP A 454 6.45 -32.53 2.27
C TRP A 454 7.25 -32.37 3.56
N SER A 455 7.00 -31.29 4.31
CA SER A 455 7.57 -31.14 5.64
C SER A 455 6.66 -30.38 6.60
N GLY A 456 5.87 -31.13 7.37
CA GLY A 456 4.86 -30.60 8.29
C GLY A 456 4.95 -31.16 9.71
N ARG A 457 3.97 -30.81 10.55
CA ARG A 457 3.84 -31.39 11.89
C ARG A 457 3.14 -32.74 11.80
N LYS A 458 3.47 -33.62 12.74
CA LYS A 458 2.74 -34.87 12.97
C LYS A 458 1.33 -34.59 13.50
N THR A 459 0.32 -34.74 12.64
CA THR A 459 -1.11 -34.72 12.96
C THR A 459 -1.69 -36.14 12.82
N HIS A 460 -2.93 -36.38 13.24
CA HIS A 460 -3.56 -37.70 13.02
C HIS A 460 -3.63 -38.05 11.53
N SER A 461 -4.04 -37.08 10.69
CA SER A 461 -4.12 -37.25 9.23
C SER A 461 -2.74 -37.39 8.59
N SER A 462 -1.77 -36.51 8.91
CA SER A 462 -0.45 -36.57 8.28
C SER A 462 0.39 -37.78 8.74
N ARG A 463 0.20 -38.28 9.97
CA ARG A 463 0.93 -39.45 10.49
C ARG A 463 0.64 -40.72 9.70
N GLY A 464 -0.62 -40.96 9.33
CA GLY A 464 -0.99 -42.14 8.55
C GLY A 464 -0.36 -42.06 7.16
N ILE A 465 -0.77 -41.04 6.39
CA ILE A 465 -0.38 -40.97 4.98
C ILE A 465 1.12 -40.83 4.76
N ILE A 466 1.83 -39.98 5.51
CA ILE A 466 3.26 -39.74 5.29
C ILE A 466 4.10 -40.95 5.69
N ASN A 467 3.70 -41.67 6.74
CA ASN A 467 4.40 -42.91 7.11
C ASN A 467 4.22 -43.99 6.04
N GLU A 468 3.01 -44.15 5.50
CA GLU A 468 2.75 -45.12 4.42
C GLU A 468 3.49 -44.73 3.14
N LEU A 469 3.48 -43.46 2.74
CA LEU A 469 4.21 -42.99 1.56
C LEU A 469 5.75 -43.19 1.69
N ASN A 470 6.29 -43.09 2.90
CA ASN A 470 7.71 -43.34 3.16
C ASN A 470 8.10 -44.82 3.00
N LYS A 471 7.18 -45.79 3.14
CA LYS A 471 7.50 -47.22 2.99
C LYS A 471 7.91 -47.59 1.57
N PHE A 472 7.54 -46.78 0.58
CA PHE A 472 7.93 -46.98 -0.82
C PHE A 472 9.41 -46.68 -1.10
N ASN A 473 10.14 -46.08 -0.15
CA ASN A 473 11.58 -45.82 -0.24
C ASN A 473 12.03 -45.12 -1.54
N ASN A 474 11.20 -44.22 -2.07
CA ASN A 474 11.51 -43.49 -3.29
C ASN A 474 12.44 -42.31 -2.99
N PRO A 475 13.67 -42.26 -3.55
CA PRO A 475 14.63 -41.19 -3.23
C PRO A 475 14.21 -39.81 -3.72
N ASN A 476 13.25 -39.74 -4.66
CA ASN A 476 12.69 -38.48 -5.14
C ASN A 476 11.62 -37.91 -4.21
N PHE A 477 11.19 -38.65 -3.17
CA PHE A 477 10.17 -38.25 -2.21
C PHE A 477 10.84 -37.79 -0.90
N GLU A 478 11.02 -36.48 -0.73
CA GLU A 478 11.53 -35.88 0.51
C GLU A 478 10.36 -35.60 1.47
N LEU A 479 9.95 -36.62 2.22
CA LEU A 479 8.83 -36.57 3.17
C LEU A 479 9.33 -36.64 4.61
N SER A 480 9.21 -35.56 5.37
CA SER A 480 9.71 -35.55 6.76
C SER A 480 8.81 -34.76 7.71
N PHE A 481 8.84 -35.10 9.00
CA PHE A 481 8.21 -34.25 10.01
C PHE A 481 9.18 -33.13 10.37
N TRP A 482 8.78 -31.88 10.20
CA TRP A 482 9.62 -30.73 10.54
C TRP A 482 9.82 -30.62 12.06
N LYS A 483 11.08 -30.52 12.49
CA LYS A 483 11.48 -30.41 13.89
C LYS A 483 12.49 -29.26 14.06
N PRO A 484 12.04 -27.98 13.98
CA PRO A 484 12.93 -26.86 14.23
C PRO A 484 13.38 -26.87 15.69
N LYS A 485 14.63 -26.49 15.94
CA LYS A 485 15.23 -26.27 17.26
C LYS A 485 14.73 -24.97 17.87
N GLY A 486 14.50 -23.94 17.03
CA GLY A 486 14.12 -22.61 17.49
C GLY A 486 15.26 -21.87 18.20
N LYS A 487 14.91 -20.81 18.93
CA LYS A 487 15.88 -19.97 19.68
C LYS A 487 16.46 -20.68 20.91
N ASP A 488 15.66 -21.50 21.57
CA ASP A 488 16.04 -22.28 22.74
C ASP A 488 15.99 -23.77 22.37
N PRO A 489 17.13 -24.43 22.10
CA PRO A 489 17.16 -25.80 21.61
C PRO A 489 16.61 -26.82 22.63
N ASN A 490 16.48 -26.43 23.89
CA ASN A 490 15.98 -27.30 24.97
C ASN A 490 14.46 -27.23 25.11
N LYS A 491 13.77 -26.33 24.40
CA LYS A 491 12.32 -26.20 24.45
C LYS A 491 11.69 -26.62 23.12
N PRO A 492 10.53 -27.29 23.13
CA PRO A 492 9.82 -27.55 21.89
C PRO A 492 9.33 -26.24 21.27
N VAL A 493 9.54 -26.08 19.96
CA VAL A 493 9.05 -24.92 19.22
C VAL A 493 7.52 -24.85 19.24
N LYS A 494 6.96 -23.68 19.59
CA LYS A 494 5.52 -23.42 19.79
C LYS A 494 5.06 -22.12 19.07
N LEU A 495 4.08 -22.17 18.14
CA LEU A 495 3.65 -21.11 17.19
C LEU A 495 3.18 -19.81 17.86
N TYR A 496 2.73 -19.93 19.11
CA TYR A 496 2.20 -18.84 19.91
C TYR A 496 2.93 -18.72 21.25
N LYS A 497 4.14 -19.31 21.37
CA LYS A 497 4.99 -19.18 22.55
C LYS A 497 6.36 -18.60 22.17
N GLU A 498 7.20 -18.42 23.17
CA GLU A 498 8.49 -17.73 23.06
C GLU A 498 9.50 -18.48 22.17
N ASN A 499 9.53 -19.82 22.22
CA ASN A 499 10.45 -20.59 21.39
C ASN A 499 9.88 -20.79 19.96
N LYS A 500 10.36 -19.96 19.03
CA LYS A 500 9.95 -19.91 17.62
C LYS A 500 11.10 -20.40 16.72
N PRO A 501 10.83 -20.90 15.50
CA PRO A 501 11.88 -21.19 14.52
C PRO A 501 12.79 -19.98 14.30
N VAL A 502 14.08 -20.22 14.15
CA VAL A 502 15.01 -19.15 13.74
C VAL A 502 14.93 -18.93 12.22
N LYS A 503 15.43 -17.77 11.76
CA LYS A 503 15.31 -17.33 10.37
C LYS A 503 15.87 -18.38 9.40
N GLU A 504 17.01 -18.96 9.77
CA GLU A 504 17.80 -19.92 9.00
C GLU A 504 17.07 -21.25 8.81
N GLU A 505 16.34 -21.71 9.83
CA GLU A 505 15.57 -22.96 9.77
C GLU A 505 14.42 -22.83 8.77
N TYR A 506 13.75 -21.68 8.75
CA TYR A 506 12.70 -21.41 7.78
C TYR A 506 13.27 -21.24 6.36
N ILE A 507 14.39 -20.53 6.19
CA ILE A 507 15.06 -20.39 4.88
C ILE A 507 15.46 -21.76 4.33
N SER A 508 16.05 -22.62 5.17
CA SER A 508 16.43 -23.97 4.80
C SER A 508 15.22 -24.79 4.34
N PHE A 509 14.12 -24.75 5.13
CA PHE A 509 12.85 -25.37 4.74
C PHE A 509 12.34 -24.85 3.39
N PHE A 510 12.30 -23.51 3.21
CA PHE A 510 11.73 -22.91 2.01
C PHE A 510 12.59 -23.16 0.77
N ASN A 511 13.91 -23.22 0.91
CA ASN A 511 14.82 -23.58 -0.18
C ASN A 511 14.59 -25.02 -0.64
N LYS A 512 14.41 -25.98 0.28
CA LYS A 512 14.06 -27.36 -0.07
C LYS A 512 12.72 -27.45 -0.79
N LEU A 513 11.71 -26.72 -0.30
CA LEU A 513 10.42 -26.62 -0.97
C LEU A 513 10.56 -26.06 -2.39
N LYS A 514 11.37 -25.00 -2.56
CA LYS A 514 11.64 -24.40 -3.88
C LYS A 514 12.37 -25.37 -4.80
N GLU A 515 13.32 -26.15 -4.28
CA GLU A 515 14.04 -27.21 -5.01
C GLU A 515 13.23 -28.51 -5.17
N SER A 516 11.89 -28.40 -5.23
CA SER A 516 10.99 -29.50 -5.53
C SER A 516 10.00 -29.13 -6.64
N ASP A 517 9.40 -30.15 -7.24
CA ASP A 517 8.42 -30.01 -8.31
C ASP A 517 7.00 -30.20 -7.83
N ILE A 518 6.77 -31.20 -6.97
CA ILE A 518 5.48 -31.47 -6.35
C ILE A 518 5.57 -31.19 -4.85
N ALA A 519 4.66 -30.38 -4.32
CA ALA A 519 4.46 -30.20 -2.87
C ALA A 519 3.16 -30.86 -2.42
N ILE A 520 3.18 -31.62 -1.33
CA ILE A 520 1.96 -32.22 -0.76
C ILE A 520 1.29 -31.24 0.22
N SER A 521 -0.02 -31.09 0.17
CA SER A 521 -0.85 -30.36 1.14
C SER A 521 -1.86 -31.30 1.77
N ILE A 522 -1.84 -31.47 3.10
CA ILE A 522 -2.73 -32.42 3.80
C ILE A 522 -3.76 -31.67 4.65
N ARG A 523 -5.00 -32.17 4.72
CA ARG A 523 -6.04 -31.63 5.61
C ARG A 523 -5.58 -31.61 7.06
N GLY A 524 -5.85 -30.49 7.73
CA GLY A 524 -5.52 -30.33 9.14
C GLY A 524 -4.04 -30.07 9.40
N ASP A 525 -3.23 -29.88 8.35
CA ASP A 525 -1.92 -29.25 8.48
C ASP A 525 -2.11 -27.85 9.06
N CYS A 526 -2.02 -27.75 10.38
CA CYS A 526 -1.99 -26.46 11.07
C CYS A 526 -0.66 -25.79 10.70
N PRO A 527 -0.68 -24.49 10.38
CA PRO A 527 0.46 -23.75 9.85
C PRO A 527 1.51 -23.60 10.95
N TRP A 528 2.37 -24.58 11.08
CA TRP A 528 3.53 -24.50 11.93
C TRP A 528 4.79 -24.09 11.16
N THR A 529 4.78 -24.26 9.83
CA THR A 529 6.03 -24.39 9.05
C THR A 529 5.89 -23.90 7.62
N HIS A 530 4.76 -24.15 6.98
CA HIS A 530 4.36 -23.58 5.70
C HIS A 530 2.85 -23.39 5.65
N THR A 531 2.46 -22.57 4.71
CA THR A 531 1.07 -22.31 4.35
C THR A 531 0.87 -22.81 2.93
N PHE A 532 -0.38 -23.08 2.54
CA PHE A 532 -0.70 -23.31 1.12
C PHE A 532 -0.08 -22.21 0.23
N PHE A 533 -0.03 -20.99 0.77
CA PHE A 533 0.64 -19.85 0.19
C PHE A 533 2.15 -20.02 -0.06
N ASP A 534 2.89 -20.74 0.79
CA ASP A 534 4.32 -21.00 0.55
C ASP A 534 4.52 -21.91 -0.66
N TYR A 535 3.63 -22.87 -0.90
CA TYR A 535 3.66 -23.72 -2.08
C TYR A 535 3.41 -22.92 -3.36
N LEU A 536 2.45 -21.99 -3.30
CA LEU A 536 2.21 -21.04 -4.39
C LEU A 536 3.42 -20.13 -4.64
N ARG A 537 4.07 -19.64 -3.57
CA ARG A 537 5.25 -18.76 -3.63
C ARG A 537 6.50 -19.47 -4.16
N ALA A 538 6.63 -20.75 -3.90
CA ALA A 538 7.67 -21.60 -4.45
C ALA A 538 7.34 -22.10 -5.87
N SER A 539 6.15 -21.79 -6.40
CA SER A 539 5.67 -22.23 -7.72
C SER A 539 5.73 -23.74 -7.92
N ASN A 540 5.42 -24.53 -6.88
CA ASN A 540 5.33 -25.98 -7.02
C ASN A 540 4.01 -26.38 -7.69
N ALA A 541 3.98 -27.55 -8.33
CA ALA A 541 2.74 -28.27 -8.55
C ALA A 541 2.26 -28.82 -7.19
N ILE A 542 0.95 -28.85 -6.93
CA ILE A 542 0.45 -29.14 -5.56
C ILE A 542 -0.47 -30.36 -5.55
N ALA A 543 -0.14 -31.33 -4.70
CA ALA A 543 -0.95 -32.52 -4.45
C ALA A 543 -1.72 -32.35 -3.14
N CYS A 544 -3.04 -32.21 -3.23
CA CYS A 544 -3.94 -31.99 -2.12
C CYS A 544 -4.53 -33.31 -1.62
N ILE A 545 -4.25 -33.69 -0.36
CA ILE A 545 -4.73 -34.93 0.26
C ILE A 545 -5.72 -34.59 1.38
N ASP A 546 -6.95 -35.11 1.27
CA ASP A 546 -8.10 -34.86 2.14
C ASP A 546 -8.50 -33.38 2.27
N THR A 547 -7.81 -32.46 1.60
CA THR A 547 -8.03 -31.02 1.79
C THR A 547 -9.43 -30.64 1.35
N THR A 548 -9.97 -29.56 1.91
CA THR A 548 -11.20 -28.93 1.40
C THR A 548 -10.92 -28.02 0.20
N HIS A 549 -9.72 -28.07 -0.38
CA HIS A 549 -9.33 -27.18 -1.47
C HIS A 549 -10.09 -27.50 -2.77
N ASP A 550 -10.49 -28.74 -2.98
CA ASP A 550 -11.29 -29.21 -4.11
C ASP A 550 -12.67 -28.52 -4.21
N LYS A 551 -13.13 -27.99 -3.06
CA LYS A 551 -14.41 -27.31 -2.86
C LYS A 551 -14.28 -25.79 -2.84
N LEU A 552 -13.17 -25.19 -3.27
CA LEU A 552 -13.01 -23.73 -3.22
C LEU A 552 -13.67 -22.98 -4.38
N GLY A 553 -14.27 -23.69 -5.35
CA GLY A 553 -14.98 -23.07 -6.48
C GLY A 553 -14.08 -22.40 -7.51
N TRP A 554 -12.90 -22.99 -7.76
CA TRP A 554 -11.86 -22.49 -8.68
C TRP A 554 -12.38 -22.21 -10.10
N GLU A 555 -13.29 -23.06 -10.58
CA GLU A 555 -13.86 -23.00 -11.93
C GLU A 555 -14.50 -21.64 -12.23
N LYS A 556 -15.03 -20.96 -11.21
CA LYS A 556 -15.72 -19.67 -11.37
C LYS A 556 -14.80 -18.49 -11.64
N ILE A 557 -13.54 -18.62 -11.27
CA ILE A 557 -12.53 -17.59 -11.52
C ILE A 557 -11.73 -17.91 -12.79
N GLY A 558 -12.28 -18.79 -13.63
CA GLY A 558 -11.71 -19.27 -14.87
C GLY A 558 -10.55 -20.24 -14.66
N ILE A 559 -10.50 -20.91 -13.50
CA ILE A 559 -9.43 -21.83 -13.16
C ILE A 559 -9.98 -23.26 -13.14
N ASN A 560 -9.52 -24.07 -14.08
CA ASN A 560 -9.67 -25.51 -13.92
C ASN A 560 -8.76 -25.97 -12.79
N LYS A 561 -9.33 -26.48 -11.69
CA LYS A 561 -8.53 -26.92 -10.53
C LYS A 561 -7.60 -28.09 -10.86
N ASP A 562 -8.00 -28.95 -11.80
CA ASP A 562 -7.21 -30.11 -12.20
C ASP A 562 -6.00 -29.71 -13.04
N ASP A 563 -6.01 -28.49 -13.59
CA ASP A 563 -4.84 -27.91 -14.23
C ASP A 563 -3.77 -27.54 -13.20
N LEU A 564 -4.16 -27.17 -11.98
CA LEU A 564 -3.24 -26.72 -10.92
C LEU A 564 -2.85 -27.84 -9.95
N PHE A 565 -3.82 -28.68 -9.59
CA PHE A 565 -3.74 -29.55 -8.43
C PHE A 565 -3.97 -31.01 -8.78
N TRP A 566 -3.46 -31.89 -7.93
CA TRP A 566 -4.00 -33.24 -7.77
C TRP A 566 -4.86 -33.26 -6.51
N PHE A 567 -5.94 -34.03 -6.53
CA PHE A 567 -6.80 -34.21 -5.36
C PHE A 567 -6.89 -35.69 -5.03
N PHE A 568 -6.67 -36.01 -3.76
CA PHE A 568 -6.78 -37.35 -3.22
C PHE A 568 -7.69 -37.32 -2.00
N ASP A 569 -8.57 -38.30 -1.90
CA ASP A 569 -9.49 -38.53 -0.79
C ASP A 569 -9.12 -39.87 -0.16
N THR A 570 -8.53 -39.88 1.03
CA THR A 570 -7.99 -41.11 1.64
C THR A 570 -9.06 -42.15 1.99
N ASP A 571 -10.34 -41.77 1.99
CA ASP A 571 -11.46 -42.71 2.06
C ASP A 571 -11.65 -43.50 0.75
N LYS A 572 -11.08 -43.02 -0.37
CA LYS A 572 -11.22 -43.58 -1.73
C LYS A 572 -9.90 -43.95 -2.40
N ASP A 573 -8.83 -43.26 -2.04
CA ASP A 573 -7.50 -43.34 -2.63
C ASP A 573 -6.54 -43.91 -1.61
N SER A 574 -6.11 -45.15 -1.83
CA SER A 574 -5.10 -45.79 -0.98
C SER A 574 -3.75 -45.06 -1.08
N PRO A 575 -2.89 -45.14 -0.05
CA PRO A 575 -1.53 -44.60 -0.12
C PRO A 575 -0.72 -45.10 -1.33
N GLU A 576 -0.93 -46.37 -1.71
CA GLU A 576 -0.37 -46.97 -2.93
C GLU A 576 -0.81 -46.22 -4.19
N LYS A 577 -2.11 -45.97 -4.36
CA LYS A 577 -2.64 -45.24 -5.52
C LYS A 577 -2.11 -43.82 -5.58
N ILE A 578 -2.04 -43.14 -4.43
CA ILE A 578 -1.47 -41.79 -4.31
C ILE A 578 0.01 -41.81 -4.74
N TYR A 579 0.80 -42.75 -4.19
CA TYR A 579 2.20 -42.93 -4.54
C TYR A 579 2.40 -43.18 -6.04
N GLN A 580 1.72 -44.19 -6.61
CA GLN A 580 1.84 -44.55 -8.02
C GLN A 580 1.50 -43.38 -8.94
N THR A 581 0.43 -42.63 -8.62
CA THR A 581 0.02 -41.46 -9.40
C THR A 581 1.10 -40.37 -9.36
N LEU A 582 1.57 -40.01 -8.17
CA LEU A 582 2.54 -38.93 -8.00
C LEU A 582 3.93 -39.32 -8.53
N ALA A 583 4.36 -40.56 -8.35
CA ALA A 583 5.65 -41.05 -8.84
C ALA A 583 5.69 -41.06 -10.38
N LYS A 584 4.61 -41.53 -11.02
CA LYS A 584 4.46 -41.51 -12.48
C LYS A 584 4.47 -40.07 -13.02
N ASP A 585 3.65 -39.19 -12.44
CA ASP A 585 3.53 -37.81 -12.90
C ASP A 585 4.79 -36.99 -12.64
N LEU A 586 5.53 -37.27 -11.56
CA LEU A 586 6.78 -36.61 -11.25
C LEU A 586 7.83 -36.82 -12.36
N GLN A 587 7.84 -37.99 -13.03
CA GLN A 587 8.74 -38.26 -14.17
C GLN A 587 8.34 -37.51 -15.45
N ASN A 588 7.12 -36.96 -15.53
CA ASN A 588 6.67 -36.20 -16.70
C ASN A 588 7.04 -34.72 -16.56
N LYS A 589 8.25 -34.38 -17.02
CA LYS A 589 8.80 -33.02 -16.97
C LYS A 589 7.86 -31.95 -17.54
N ASP A 590 7.25 -32.19 -18.69
CA ASP A 590 6.42 -31.19 -19.37
C ASP A 590 5.13 -30.92 -18.58
N LYS A 591 4.47 -31.98 -18.11
CA LYS A 591 3.29 -31.86 -17.23
C LYS A 591 3.62 -31.10 -15.95
N ILE A 592 4.78 -31.37 -15.35
CA ILE A 592 5.24 -30.67 -14.14
C ILE A 592 5.48 -29.19 -14.42
N LEU A 593 6.24 -28.86 -15.46
CA LEU A 593 6.55 -27.47 -15.80
C LEU A 593 5.28 -26.70 -16.18
N GLU A 594 4.31 -27.34 -16.85
CA GLU A 594 3.01 -26.74 -17.13
C GLU A 594 2.25 -26.42 -15.83
N LYS A 595 2.14 -27.38 -14.91
CA LYS A 595 1.47 -27.16 -13.61
C LYS A 595 2.15 -26.07 -12.80
N LYS A 596 3.49 -26.08 -12.70
CA LYS A 596 4.27 -25.05 -12.01
C LYS A 596 4.06 -23.66 -12.63
N LYS A 597 4.04 -23.57 -13.96
CA LYS A 597 3.72 -22.33 -14.69
C LYS A 597 2.31 -21.84 -14.35
N LYS A 598 1.31 -22.74 -14.33
CA LYS A 598 -0.07 -22.37 -13.96
C LYS A 598 -0.16 -21.93 -12.50
N THR A 599 0.54 -22.59 -11.56
CA THR A 599 0.66 -22.14 -10.16
C THR A 599 1.30 -20.76 -10.06
N TYR A 600 2.38 -20.52 -10.80
CA TYR A 600 3.06 -19.23 -10.87
C TYR A 600 2.13 -18.12 -11.38
N GLU A 601 1.44 -18.36 -12.50
CA GLU A 601 0.49 -17.38 -13.06
C GLU A 601 -0.70 -17.17 -12.13
N PHE A 602 -1.18 -18.21 -11.45
CA PHE A 602 -2.21 -18.09 -10.42
C PHE A 602 -1.75 -17.18 -9.28
N TYR A 603 -0.58 -17.48 -8.70
CA TYR A 603 -0.01 -16.66 -7.64
C TYR A 603 0.20 -15.21 -8.11
N LYS A 604 0.71 -15.02 -9.34
CA LYS A 604 0.95 -13.69 -9.89
C LYS A 604 -0.34 -12.90 -10.14
N LYS A 605 -1.37 -13.55 -10.67
CA LYS A 605 -2.63 -12.90 -11.07
C LYS A 605 -3.59 -12.66 -9.91
N TYR A 606 -3.60 -13.53 -8.90
CA TYR A 606 -4.61 -13.50 -7.83
C TYR A 606 -4.02 -13.24 -6.44
N ILE A 607 -2.71 -13.46 -6.24
CA ILE A 607 -2.06 -13.32 -4.92
C ILE A 607 -1.04 -12.17 -4.90
N LEU A 608 -0.30 -11.93 -6.00
CA LEU A 608 0.64 -10.80 -6.11
C LEU A 608 -0.06 -9.47 -6.43
N THR A 609 -1.18 -9.49 -7.13
CA THR A 609 -1.95 -8.27 -7.47
C THR A 609 -2.47 -7.56 -6.22
N ASP A 610 -2.75 -8.31 -5.15
CA ASP A 610 -3.08 -7.82 -3.79
C ASP A 610 -1.91 -7.00 -3.16
N ARG A 611 -0.66 -7.23 -3.60
CA ARG A 611 0.54 -6.57 -3.05
C ARG A 611 0.87 -5.23 -3.70
N LEU A 612 0.20 -4.85 -4.78
CA LEU A 612 0.38 -3.54 -5.40
C LEU A 612 -0.29 -2.40 -4.61
N TYR A 613 -1.18 -2.71 -3.66
CA TYR A 613 -1.75 -1.71 -2.75
C TYR A 613 -1.03 -1.68 -1.40
N LYS A 614 0.16 -1.04 -1.42
CA LYS A 614 1.04 -0.71 -0.29
C LYS A 614 0.32 0.05 0.85
N TYR A 615 -0.17 -0.60 1.91
CA TYR A 615 -0.22 0.02 3.24
C TYR A 615 -0.10 -1.00 4.40
N LYS A 616 0.78 -0.67 5.36
CA LYS A 616 1.17 -1.48 6.54
C LYS A 616 0.10 -1.57 7.66
N ILE A 617 -1.20 -1.58 7.36
CA ILE A 617 -2.23 -1.40 8.41
C ILE A 617 -3.06 -2.67 8.71
N TYR A 618 -2.89 -3.78 7.98
CA TYR A 618 -3.71 -4.97 8.23
C TYR A 618 -3.01 -6.23 8.74
N HIS A 619 -3.74 -6.86 9.66
CA HIS A 619 -3.59 -8.21 10.17
C HIS A 619 -3.59 -9.20 8.98
N PRO A 620 -2.65 -10.17 8.92
CA PRO A 620 -2.47 -11.10 7.80
C PRO A 620 -3.75 -11.86 7.37
N SER A 621 -4.77 -11.93 8.22
CA SER A 621 -5.96 -12.75 8.07
C SER A 621 -6.97 -12.35 6.97
N PHE A 622 -6.65 -11.38 6.10
CA PHE A 622 -7.59 -10.79 5.14
C PHE A 622 -7.09 -10.74 3.68
N THR A 623 -5.88 -11.22 3.38
CA THR A 623 -5.32 -11.20 2.02
C THR A 623 -6.03 -12.19 1.10
N GLY A 624 -6.26 -11.82 -0.17
CA GLY A 624 -6.89 -12.62 -1.23
C GLY A 624 -8.43 -12.60 -1.27
N LEU A 625 -9.13 -12.62 -0.13
CA LEU A 625 -10.61 -12.66 -0.11
C LEU A 625 -11.23 -11.37 -0.68
N PHE A 626 -10.60 -10.21 -0.44
CA PHE A 626 -11.15 -8.92 -0.88
C PHE A 626 -11.02 -8.69 -2.38
N ASP A 627 -9.97 -9.18 -3.04
CA ASP A 627 -9.84 -9.10 -4.50
C ASP A 627 -10.97 -9.87 -5.19
N PHE A 628 -11.27 -11.08 -4.71
CA PHE A 628 -12.38 -11.87 -5.22
C PHE A 628 -13.73 -11.19 -4.96
N TYR A 629 -13.90 -10.60 -3.78
CA TYR A 629 -15.09 -9.83 -3.44
C TYR A 629 -15.28 -8.64 -4.38
N VAL A 630 -14.21 -7.88 -4.67
CA VAL A 630 -14.21 -6.75 -5.59
C VAL A 630 -14.56 -7.18 -7.02
N ALA A 631 -13.91 -8.23 -7.52
CA ALA A 631 -14.18 -8.76 -8.85
C ALA A 631 -15.64 -9.18 -9.00
N LYS A 632 -16.24 -9.79 -7.97
CA LYS A 632 -17.66 -10.17 -7.99
C LYS A 632 -18.61 -8.98 -7.91
N LEU A 633 -18.31 -7.92 -7.15
CA LEU A 633 -19.13 -6.71 -7.21
C LEU A 633 -19.12 -6.07 -8.61
N ILE A 634 -17.96 -6.06 -9.26
CA ILE A 634 -17.84 -5.58 -10.65
C ILE A 634 -18.71 -6.45 -11.57
N GLU A 635 -18.56 -7.77 -11.51
CA GLU A 635 -19.35 -8.71 -12.31
C GLU A 635 -20.86 -8.57 -12.09
N ILE A 636 -21.32 -8.47 -10.84
CA ILE A 636 -22.74 -8.30 -10.50
C ILE A 636 -23.27 -7.02 -11.14
N LYS A 637 -22.51 -5.91 -11.05
CA LYS A 637 -22.91 -4.64 -11.66
C LYS A 637 -22.96 -4.73 -13.18
N GLU A 638 -21.93 -5.30 -13.80
CA GLU A 638 -21.82 -5.48 -15.26
C GLU A 638 -22.94 -6.39 -15.80
N ASN A 639 -23.40 -7.35 -15.01
CA ASN A 639 -24.52 -8.23 -15.35
C ASN A 639 -25.89 -7.69 -14.87
N ASN A 640 -26.03 -6.37 -14.71
CA ASN A 640 -27.28 -5.71 -14.32
C ASN A 640 -27.89 -6.27 -13.02
N TYR A 641 -27.05 -6.43 -12.00
CA TYR A 641 -27.39 -6.96 -10.68
C TYR A 641 -27.92 -8.40 -10.70
N LYS A 642 -27.66 -9.14 -11.79
CA LYS A 642 -27.90 -10.58 -11.86
C LYS A 642 -26.61 -11.30 -11.54
N LEU A 643 -26.71 -12.23 -10.61
CA LEU A 643 -25.68 -13.24 -10.39
C LEU A 643 -25.68 -14.21 -11.57
N LYS A 644 -24.60 -14.23 -12.36
CA LYS A 644 -24.40 -15.20 -13.44
C LYS A 644 -24.23 -16.62 -12.90
N ASP A 645 -23.54 -16.76 -11.77
CA ASP A 645 -23.41 -18.01 -11.01
C ASP A 645 -23.77 -17.76 -9.53
N ASN A 646 -24.47 -18.72 -8.91
CA ASN A 646 -24.94 -18.63 -7.52
C ASN A 646 -23.98 -19.28 -6.52
N CYS A 647 -22.78 -19.69 -6.93
CA CYS A 647 -22.05 -20.64 -6.10
C CYS A 647 -21.14 -19.95 -5.06
N LEU A 648 -21.09 -18.61 -4.99
CA LEU A 648 -20.52 -17.80 -3.89
C LEU A 648 -21.58 -17.19 -2.97
N PHE A 649 -22.78 -16.97 -3.49
CA PHE A 649 -23.88 -16.31 -2.80
C PHE A 649 -25.03 -17.30 -2.73
N SER A 650 -25.36 -17.80 -1.53
CA SER A 650 -26.37 -18.84 -1.44
C SER A 650 -27.72 -18.33 -2.00
N PRO A 651 -28.32 -19.02 -2.99
CA PRO A 651 -29.68 -18.75 -3.43
C PRO A 651 -30.66 -19.40 -2.44
N TYR A 652 -30.70 -18.92 -1.19
CA TYR A 652 -31.55 -19.52 -0.16
C TYR A 652 -33.05 -19.23 -0.34
N VAL A 653 -33.46 -18.56 -1.41
CA VAL A 653 -34.88 -18.44 -1.77
C VAL A 653 -35.44 -19.72 -2.42
N LYS A 654 -34.61 -20.56 -3.06
CA LYS A 654 -35.10 -21.81 -3.71
C LYS A 654 -35.10 -23.04 -2.80
N LEU A 655 -34.06 -23.27 -2.00
CA LEU A 655 -33.94 -24.47 -1.13
C LEU A 655 -34.97 -24.54 0.02
N ILE A 656 -35.64 -23.43 0.34
CA ILE A 656 -36.68 -23.37 1.38
C ILE A 656 -38.07 -23.68 0.81
N LYS A 657 -38.29 -23.52 -0.51
CA LYS A 657 -39.58 -23.86 -1.12
C LYS A 657 -39.87 -25.36 -1.10
N ASP A 658 -38.82 -26.20 -1.12
CA ASP A 658 -38.98 -27.64 -1.28
C ASP A 658 -38.88 -28.43 0.03
N LYS A 659 -38.75 -27.75 1.18
CA LYS A 659 -38.75 -28.40 2.50
C LYS A 659 -39.63 -27.63 3.48
N GLU A 660 -40.92 -27.96 3.50
CA GLU A 660 -41.76 -27.76 4.67
C GLU A 660 -41.14 -28.53 5.85
N TYR A 661 -40.33 -27.84 6.63
CA TYR A 661 -39.85 -28.37 7.90
C TYR A 661 -40.88 -28.01 8.97
N THR A 662 -41.82 -28.92 9.23
CA THR A 662 -42.62 -28.90 10.46
C THR A 662 -41.69 -29.33 11.59
N PRO A 663 -41.37 -28.47 12.58
CA PRO A 663 -40.57 -28.89 13.70
C PRO A 663 -41.36 -29.95 14.47
N LYS A 664 -40.85 -31.19 14.55
CA LYS A 664 -41.33 -32.12 15.57
C LYS A 664 -40.90 -31.55 16.93
N ILE A 665 -41.79 -30.76 17.52
CA ILE A 665 -41.77 -30.46 18.93
C ILE A 665 -41.88 -31.82 19.61
N LYS A 666 -40.78 -32.30 20.18
CA LYS A 666 -40.87 -33.35 21.19
C LYS A 666 -41.63 -32.71 22.35
N THR A 667 -42.94 -32.93 22.38
CA THR A 667 -43.72 -32.77 23.60
C THR A 667 -43.12 -33.75 24.59
N GLU A 668 -42.49 -33.21 25.62
CA GLU A 668 -42.21 -33.95 26.84
C GLU A 668 -43.51 -34.62 27.29
N LYS A 669 -43.46 -35.94 27.45
CA LYS A 669 -44.40 -36.68 28.27
C LYS A 669 -43.58 -37.64 29.12
N ASN A 670 -43.62 -37.33 30.42
CA ASN A 670 -43.42 -38.12 31.64
C ASN A 670 -42.21 -39.04 31.71
#